data_AF-A0A947K4H2-F1
#
_entry.id   AF-A0A947K4H2-F1
#
_cell.length_a   1.000
_cell.length_b   1.000
_cell.length_c   1.000
_cell.angle_alpha   90.00
_cell.angle_beta   90.00
_cell.angle_gamma   90.00
#
_symmetry.space_group_name_H-M   'P 1'
#
loop_
_entity.id
_entity.type
_entity.pdbx_description
1 polymer ?
#
loop_
_entity_poly.entity_id
_entity_poly.type
_entity_poly.pdbx_seq_one_letter_code
_entity_poly.pdbx_strand_id
1 'polypeptide(L)'
;WDAFRALYATTQDYAWFTNESAHQYLTNCEVGPLCFLEGSLGPNGLLPSGFNHDGSQVRVNNRIEQTRGLDQEQLAMYGAYLPFLYYADRPEAAQSIITRLESNWNSDGYWGNNPRDYYNQNWVWFGLMLVNSHPEADSLFATLQALPAPTIAAPAPIDLGVAPTGLLEVDSRLGQRDQSCRPRLNQDALVNRLNQTDLEALLTILTSPYPPTSGVARNQTWLYLGHLQNIAAFDNNSEYTLYPYFSDLNEYWNNAITLASAYSQLANQSENRQETMNQAIDCCIDLRAQINSLTDTSNTNVRFNAELAGFPPADYNLAQLALTEAELRAQLDNQDISFYEEGIALAVSSINTMLNIDRHYARPDYNFILKALITIADLNLRLYESTQALGLETDYFDQASMYYSQVANLANNGIEIDDQNYGLILSFNTNDIDQALLFNQAQGYLTPEQYQQAQNNTSYLQAIATVKQASLLTQQGGEINIGNILSTIVTVNNAINELELTAETDNDYFLAHARIVKADLLLFLADSAKYAFWPYTEDRATSLRHFLEIETARDSQLICDAVDQNDVLLLFDQLELIYYYFETNQTVPEHINSGANALFDLTAGLYNQANDLYQQTPPEFSYLYTVSRIKMTEIGVRTADFIDSEFRYLVPFNTDPALRLSAIPDSSFLDVEQTYLRALLLASADQEREALDLLDEVIRKAESLDSNYQAYFQVHARLKIAEIYAKSQNPDIRNVEQARSLFAQIEEQINALSEENLRVMAWRPYSFLAELYQEWASASNSHDRARQALEMCFLSDSSYDFRTRRNFILLRFNYNQALVNYDNQLQQRYNRHPDNGH
;
A
#
# COMPACT_ATOMS: atom_id res chain seq x y z
N TRP A 1 -7.77 53.05 4.28
CA TRP A 1 -7.98 53.00 5.74
C TRP A 1 -6.67 53.09 6.52
N ASP A 2 -5.64 52.32 6.23
CA ASP A 2 -4.41 52.37 7.04
C ASP A 2 -3.63 53.69 6.94
N ALA A 3 -3.77 54.41 5.82
CA ALA A 3 -3.06 55.66 5.57
C ALA A 3 -3.35 56.77 6.61
N PHE A 4 -4.57 56.86 7.15
CA PHE A 4 -4.86 57.88 8.17
C PHE A 4 -4.14 57.61 9.50
N ARG A 5 -3.70 56.36 9.74
CA ARG A 5 -2.93 56.01 10.95
C ARG A 5 -1.55 56.66 10.94
N ALA A 6 -0.98 56.87 9.76
CA ALA A 6 0.27 57.61 9.61
C ALA A 6 0.10 59.09 10.03
N LEU A 7 -1.06 59.69 9.69
CA LEU A 7 -1.40 61.05 10.13
C LEU A 7 -1.57 61.13 11.66
N TYR A 8 -2.28 60.16 12.24
CA TYR A 8 -2.41 60.05 13.70
C TYR A 8 -1.03 59.87 14.38
N ALA A 9 -0.20 58.95 13.88
CA ALA A 9 1.13 58.68 14.45
C ALA A 9 2.04 59.92 14.38
N THR A 10 2.00 60.67 13.28
CA THR A 10 2.77 61.92 13.14
C THR A 10 2.26 63.00 14.11
N THR A 11 0.95 63.05 14.31
CA THR A 11 0.33 63.95 15.29
C THR A 11 0.70 63.58 16.72
N GLN A 12 0.68 62.28 17.05
CA GLN A 12 1.08 61.74 18.34
C GLN A 12 2.55 62.04 18.64
N ASP A 13 3.43 61.93 17.64
CA ASP A 13 4.84 62.24 17.77
C ASP A 13 5.07 63.70 18.20
N TYR A 14 4.36 64.65 17.58
CA TYR A 14 4.39 66.05 18.03
C TYR A 14 3.74 66.22 19.42
N ALA A 15 2.57 65.64 19.66
CA ALA A 15 1.84 65.78 20.91
C ALA A 15 2.63 65.28 22.13
N TRP A 16 3.41 64.21 21.97
CA TRP A 16 4.15 63.57 23.08
C TRP A 16 5.59 64.06 23.20
N PHE A 17 6.25 64.35 22.07
CA PHE A 17 7.68 64.64 22.04
C PHE A 17 8.02 66.05 21.57
N THR A 18 7.01 66.85 21.21
CA THR A 18 7.19 68.22 20.70
C THR A 18 8.10 68.25 19.48
N ASN A 19 8.00 67.24 18.61
CA ASN A 19 8.80 67.16 17.39
C ASN A 19 8.37 68.24 16.37
N GLU A 20 9.15 69.31 16.29
CA GLU A 20 8.92 70.42 15.36
C GLU A 20 8.90 70.02 13.88
N SER A 21 9.62 68.95 13.50
CA SER A 21 9.57 68.45 12.12
C SER A 21 8.22 67.80 11.81
N ALA A 22 7.64 67.09 12.79
CA ALA A 22 6.29 66.57 12.67
C ALA A 22 5.27 67.72 12.61
N HIS A 23 5.38 68.72 13.48
CA HIS A 23 4.51 69.90 13.46
C HIS A 23 4.57 70.67 12.13
N GLN A 24 5.77 70.90 11.60
CA GLN A 24 5.96 71.53 10.28
C GLN A 24 5.33 70.70 9.15
N TYR A 25 5.47 69.38 9.18
CA TYR A 25 4.81 68.52 8.21
C TYR A 25 3.28 68.66 8.28
N LEU A 26 2.70 68.62 9.48
CA LEU A 26 1.25 68.72 9.69
C LEU A 26 0.70 70.09 9.26
N THR A 27 1.39 71.19 9.56
CA THR A 27 0.93 72.58 9.34
C THR A 27 1.30 73.17 7.98
N ASN A 28 2.10 72.47 7.15
CA ASN A 28 2.54 73.01 5.87
C ASN A 28 1.36 73.26 4.91
N CYS A 29 1.04 74.53 4.71
CA CYS A 29 -0.06 75.00 3.86
C CYS A 29 0.22 74.98 2.35
N GLU A 30 1.41 74.56 1.91
CA GLU A 30 1.74 74.44 0.47
C GLU A 30 1.71 72.98 -0.01
N VAL A 31 2.13 72.03 0.82
CA VAL A 31 2.30 70.61 0.42
C VAL A 31 2.00 69.59 1.52
N GLY A 32 1.56 70.03 2.72
CA GLY A 32 1.30 69.15 3.87
C GLY A 32 -0.12 68.60 3.94
N PRO A 33 -0.41 67.72 4.93
CA PRO A 33 -1.73 67.14 5.15
C PRO A 33 -2.82 68.19 5.34
N LEU A 34 -2.52 69.33 5.97
CA LEU A 34 -3.47 70.42 6.15
C LEU A 34 -3.89 71.05 4.82
N CYS A 35 -2.93 71.35 3.93
CA CYS A 35 -3.21 71.85 2.59
C CYS A 35 -4.07 70.85 1.79
N PHE A 36 -3.76 69.56 1.89
CA PHE A 36 -4.50 68.50 1.21
C PHE A 36 -5.95 68.42 1.72
N LEU A 37 -6.15 68.45 3.03
CA LEU A 37 -7.48 68.35 3.63
C LEU A 37 -8.35 69.58 3.32
N GLU A 38 -7.80 70.80 3.44
CA GLU A 38 -8.50 72.03 3.07
C GLU A 38 -8.90 72.03 1.58
N GLY A 39 -8.05 71.49 0.70
CA GLY A 39 -8.32 71.35 -0.74
C GLY A 39 -9.26 70.22 -1.14
N SER A 40 -9.51 69.26 -0.24
CA SER A 40 -10.28 68.03 -0.53
C SER A 40 -11.67 67.97 0.12
N LEU A 41 -12.08 69.05 0.79
CA LEU A 41 -13.42 69.16 1.39
C LEU A 41 -14.49 69.17 0.29
N GLY A 42 -15.45 68.25 0.39
CA GLY A 42 -16.63 68.24 -0.49
C GLY A 42 -17.52 69.47 -0.26
N PRO A 43 -18.47 69.77 -1.18
CA PRO A 43 -19.36 70.93 -1.09
C PRO A 43 -20.26 70.98 0.16
N ASN A 44 -20.39 69.86 0.88
CA ASN A 44 -21.10 69.76 2.15
C ASN A 44 -20.17 69.82 3.38
N GLY A 45 -18.88 70.10 3.19
CA GLY A 45 -17.86 70.08 4.25
C GLY A 45 -17.47 68.68 4.75
N LEU A 46 -17.77 67.64 3.96
CA LEU A 46 -17.46 66.23 4.28
C LEU A 46 -16.17 65.79 3.55
N LEU A 47 -15.38 64.95 4.20
CA LEU A 47 -14.15 64.38 3.64
C LEU A 47 -14.40 62.93 3.16
N PRO A 48 -14.26 62.64 1.86
CA PRO A 48 -14.23 61.26 1.37
C PRO A 48 -13.15 60.43 2.06
N SER A 49 -13.36 59.12 2.16
CA SER A 49 -12.47 58.22 2.88
C SER A 49 -11.40 57.53 2.02
N GLY A 50 -11.51 57.65 0.68
CA GLY A 50 -10.54 57.10 -0.27
C GLY A 50 -10.01 58.14 -1.27
N PHE A 51 -8.69 58.29 -1.30
CA PHE A 51 -7.96 59.05 -2.31
C PHE A 51 -6.87 58.18 -2.96
N ASN A 52 -6.63 58.41 -4.24
CA ASN A 52 -5.47 57.90 -4.96
C ASN A 52 -4.21 58.66 -4.53
N HIS A 53 -3.04 58.12 -4.87
CA HIS A 53 -1.74 58.74 -4.57
C HIS A 53 -1.56 60.15 -5.18
N ASP A 54 -2.28 60.46 -6.26
CA ASP A 54 -2.28 61.75 -6.93
C ASP A 54 -3.26 62.77 -6.33
N GLY A 55 -3.94 62.40 -5.24
CA GLY A 55 -4.95 63.22 -4.56
C GLY A 55 -6.32 63.19 -5.22
N SER A 56 -6.50 62.49 -6.34
CA SER A 56 -7.82 62.29 -6.93
C SER A 56 -8.66 61.33 -6.08
N GLN A 57 -9.97 61.57 -5.99
CA GLN A 57 -10.88 60.64 -5.32
C GLN A 57 -10.88 59.29 -6.07
N VAL A 58 -10.86 58.18 -5.34
CA VAL A 58 -10.86 56.82 -5.93
C VAL A 58 -12.09 56.63 -6.83
N ARG A 59 -11.85 56.39 -8.12
CA ARG A 59 -12.88 56.10 -9.15
C ARG A 59 -12.50 54.83 -9.91
N VAL A 60 -13.45 53.91 -10.08
CA VAL A 60 -13.31 52.74 -10.96
C VAL A 60 -14.35 52.82 -12.08
N ASN A 61 -13.92 52.78 -13.34
CA ASN A 61 -14.78 52.88 -14.53
C ASN A 61 -15.71 54.11 -14.55
N ASN A 62 -15.19 55.30 -14.23
CA ASN A 62 -15.97 56.56 -14.15
C ASN A 62 -17.14 56.55 -13.16
N ARG A 63 -17.20 55.58 -12.24
CA ARG A 63 -18.12 55.56 -11.10
C ARG A 63 -17.33 55.61 -9.80
N ILE A 64 -17.87 56.34 -8.82
CA ILE A 64 -17.31 56.37 -7.47
C ILE A 64 -17.57 54.99 -6.84
N GLU A 65 -16.55 54.33 -6.30
CA GLU A 65 -16.70 53.01 -5.67
C GLU A 65 -17.55 53.08 -4.41
N GLN A 66 -18.80 52.59 -4.49
CA GLN A 66 -19.64 52.35 -3.31
C GLN A 66 -19.19 51.11 -2.51
N THR A 67 -18.31 50.28 -3.07
CA THR A 67 -18.03 48.91 -2.64
C THR A 67 -17.34 48.79 -1.28
N ARG A 68 -16.85 49.89 -0.70
CA ARG A 68 -16.26 49.94 0.66
C ARG A 68 -16.59 51.22 1.42
N GLY A 69 -17.57 52.00 0.98
CA GLY A 69 -17.90 53.30 1.58
C GLY A 69 -16.80 54.36 1.47
N LEU A 70 -15.92 54.26 0.45
CA LEU A 70 -14.79 55.18 0.19
C LEU A 70 -15.23 56.58 -0.26
N ASP A 71 -16.49 56.68 -0.67
CA ASP A 71 -17.20 57.88 -1.08
C ASP A 71 -17.84 58.64 0.08
N GLN A 72 -17.88 58.01 1.26
CA GLN A 72 -18.50 58.54 2.46
C GLN A 72 -17.44 58.83 3.52
N GLU A 73 -17.73 59.82 4.35
CA GLU A 73 -16.94 60.12 5.54
C GLU A 73 -17.22 59.07 6.62
N GLN A 74 -16.17 58.59 7.30
CA GLN A 74 -16.26 57.43 8.19
C GLN A 74 -15.67 57.71 9.56
N LEU A 75 -16.29 57.11 10.59
CA LEU A 75 -16.03 57.41 11.99
C LEU A 75 -14.57 57.19 12.41
N ALA A 76 -13.91 56.15 11.91
CA ALA A 76 -12.50 55.87 12.22
C ALA A 76 -11.58 57.03 11.80
N MET A 77 -11.94 57.78 10.75
CA MET A 77 -11.13 58.90 10.28
C MET A 77 -11.18 60.08 11.24
N TYR A 78 -12.31 60.28 11.93
CA TYR A 78 -12.42 61.29 13.00
C TYR A 78 -11.39 61.05 14.10
N GLY A 79 -11.10 59.78 14.40
CA GLY A 79 -10.04 59.41 15.33
C GLY A 79 -8.65 59.93 14.96
N ALA A 80 -8.33 59.99 13.67
CA ALA A 80 -7.05 60.52 13.21
C ALA A 80 -7.09 62.04 12.96
N TYR A 81 -8.21 62.56 12.46
CA TYR A 81 -8.36 63.97 12.07
C TYR A 81 -8.57 64.90 13.25
N LEU A 82 -9.27 64.45 14.29
CA LEU A 82 -9.48 65.25 15.49
C LEU A 82 -8.16 65.72 16.12
N PRO A 83 -7.23 64.83 16.52
CA PRO A 83 -5.97 65.29 17.09
C PRO A 83 -5.15 66.04 16.05
N PHE A 84 -5.16 65.62 14.79
CA PHE A 84 -4.41 66.30 13.73
C PHE A 84 -4.81 67.77 13.59
N LEU A 85 -6.10 68.05 13.39
CA LEU A 85 -6.61 69.42 13.20
C LEU A 85 -6.36 70.28 14.43
N TYR A 86 -6.43 69.69 15.62
CA TYR A 86 -6.11 70.37 16.86
C TYR A 86 -4.64 70.82 16.88
N TYR A 87 -3.71 69.87 16.74
CA TYR A 87 -2.27 70.14 16.79
C TYR A 87 -1.72 70.85 15.55
N ALA A 88 -2.53 71.03 14.51
CA ALA A 88 -2.23 71.84 13.33
C ALA A 88 -2.83 73.26 13.39
N ASP A 89 -3.18 73.74 14.59
CA ASP A 89 -3.75 75.06 14.84
C ASP A 89 -5.07 75.33 14.06
N ARG A 90 -5.97 74.33 14.03
CA ARG A 90 -7.32 74.43 13.45
C ARG A 90 -8.41 74.04 14.47
N PRO A 91 -8.54 74.78 15.59
CA PRO A 91 -9.50 74.44 16.66
C PRO A 91 -10.97 74.45 16.19
N GLU A 92 -11.34 75.35 15.28
CA GLU A 92 -12.71 75.39 14.72
C GLU A 92 -13.04 74.14 13.89
N ALA A 93 -12.06 73.61 13.15
CA ALA A 93 -12.24 72.39 12.36
C ALA A 93 -12.25 71.14 13.26
N ALA A 94 -11.40 71.11 14.28
CA ALA A 94 -11.42 70.07 15.32
C ALA A 94 -12.79 70.03 16.02
N GLN A 95 -13.36 71.19 16.36
CA GLN A 95 -14.71 71.27 16.93
C GLN A 95 -15.78 70.71 16.00
N SER A 96 -15.66 70.91 14.68
CA SER A 96 -16.59 70.29 13.71
C SER A 96 -16.56 68.77 13.76
N ILE A 97 -15.37 68.17 13.95
CA ILE A 97 -15.23 66.72 14.12
C ILE A 97 -15.89 66.25 15.43
N ILE A 98 -15.72 67.01 16.52
CA ILE A 98 -16.37 66.71 17.80
C ILE A 98 -17.89 66.73 17.67
N THR A 99 -18.47 67.76 17.04
CA THR A 99 -19.92 67.82 16.82
C THR A 99 -20.42 66.65 15.96
N ARG A 100 -19.64 66.19 14.97
CA ARG A 100 -19.99 65.00 14.18
C ARG A 100 -19.93 63.74 15.04
N LEU A 101 -18.93 63.59 15.90
CA LEU A 101 -18.84 62.47 16.84
C LEU A 101 -20.00 62.46 17.83
N GLU A 102 -20.39 63.61 18.39
CA GLU A 102 -21.57 63.75 19.25
C GLU A 102 -22.84 63.31 18.52
N SER A 103 -23.05 63.77 17.29
CA SER A 103 -24.24 63.41 16.49
C SER A 103 -24.32 61.93 16.11
N ASN A 104 -23.18 61.23 16.11
CA ASN A 104 -23.09 59.80 15.80
C ASN A 104 -23.05 58.93 17.05
N TRP A 105 -22.96 59.50 18.26
CA TRP A 105 -23.04 58.74 19.50
C TRP A 105 -24.49 58.34 19.78
N ASN A 106 -24.75 57.06 19.99
CA ASN A 106 -26.10 56.57 20.26
C ASN A 106 -26.37 56.31 21.75
N SER A 107 -27.63 56.05 22.08
CA SER A 107 -28.09 55.75 23.45
C SER A 107 -27.49 54.47 24.05
N ASP A 108 -26.97 53.58 23.21
CA ASP A 108 -26.46 52.27 23.60
C ASP A 108 -24.94 52.29 23.87
N GLY A 109 -24.30 53.46 23.77
CA GLY A 109 -22.94 53.70 24.22
C GLY A 109 -21.83 53.40 23.19
N TYR A 110 -22.12 53.59 21.90
CA TYR A 110 -21.13 53.44 20.83
C TYR A 110 -21.38 54.44 19.68
N TRP A 111 -20.40 54.66 18.80
CA TRP A 111 -20.54 55.53 17.63
C TRP A 111 -21.13 54.80 16.42
N GLY A 112 -22.09 55.40 15.73
CA GLY A 112 -22.73 54.84 14.53
C GLY A 112 -23.78 53.78 14.83
N ASN A 113 -24.03 52.89 13.86
CA ASN A 113 -25.14 51.94 13.89
C ASN A 113 -24.75 50.51 14.32
N ASN A 114 -23.45 50.22 14.50
CA ASN A 114 -22.96 48.88 14.82
C ASN A 114 -21.96 48.90 16.00
N PRO A 115 -22.29 48.31 17.17
CA PRO A 115 -21.39 48.28 18.32
C PRO A 115 -20.15 47.42 18.08
N ARG A 116 -20.20 46.52 17.09
CA ARG A 116 -19.13 45.58 16.72
C ARG A 116 -18.21 46.12 15.63
N ASP A 117 -18.38 47.37 15.23
CA ASP A 117 -17.48 48.01 14.27
C ASP A 117 -16.15 48.36 14.97
N TYR A 118 -15.34 47.33 15.22
CA TYR A 118 -14.13 47.41 16.04
C TYR A 118 -13.21 48.55 15.56
N TYR A 119 -13.15 48.76 14.25
CA TYR A 119 -12.22 49.69 13.65
C TYR A 119 -12.67 51.13 13.92
N ASN A 120 -13.94 51.45 13.65
CA ASN A 120 -14.50 52.77 13.94
C ASN A 120 -14.51 53.07 15.45
N GLN A 121 -14.92 52.12 16.30
CA GLN A 121 -14.98 52.35 17.75
C GLN A 121 -13.60 52.65 18.35
N ASN A 122 -12.59 51.83 18.04
CA ASN A 122 -11.26 51.97 18.65
C ASN A 122 -10.55 53.25 18.17
N TRP A 123 -10.66 53.59 16.88
CA TRP A 123 -9.98 54.78 16.36
C TRP A 123 -10.54 56.08 16.92
N VAL A 124 -11.86 56.17 17.10
CA VAL A 124 -12.45 57.34 17.78
C VAL A 124 -11.91 57.47 19.20
N TRP A 125 -11.82 56.37 19.96
CA TRP A 125 -11.24 56.40 21.29
C TRP A 125 -9.77 56.83 21.29
N PHE A 126 -8.94 56.35 20.36
CA PHE A 126 -7.55 56.78 20.24
C PHE A 126 -7.44 58.28 19.98
N GLY A 127 -8.25 58.81 19.05
CA GLY A 127 -8.31 60.24 18.78
C GLY A 127 -8.67 61.07 19.99
N LEU A 128 -9.74 60.68 20.69
CA LEU A 128 -10.21 61.35 21.90
C LEU A 128 -9.19 61.31 23.03
N MET A 129 -8.52 60.17 23.23
CA MET A 129 -7.48 60.05 24.27
C MET A 129 -6.30 60.98 24.03
N LEU A 130 -5.92 61.20 22.75
CA LEU A 130 -4.81 62.09 22.41
C LEU A 130 -5.15 63.58 22.62
N VAL A 131 -6.43 63.94 22.72
CA VAL A 131 -6.91 65.31 22.98
C VAL A 131 -7.62 65.48 24.33
N ASN A 132 -7.61 64.47 25.21
CA ASN A 132 -8.35 64.43 26.48
C ASN A 132 -7.90 65.48 27.53
N SER A 133 -6.80 66.18 27.29
CA SER A 133 -6.36 67.29 28.13
C SER A 133 -6.80 68.67 27.63
N HIS A 134 -7.62 68.73 26.57
CA HIS A 134 -7.90 69.97 25.83
C HIS A 134 -9.35 70.45 25.97
N PRO A 135 -9.58 71.78 26.07
CA PRO A 135 -10.90 72.36 26.34
C PRO A 135 -12.02 71.97 25.36
N GLU A 136 -11.66 71.69 24.10
CA GLU A 136 -12.59 71.30 23.04
C GLU A 136 -13.13 69.87 23.27
N ALA A 137 -12.32 68.97 23.82
CA ALA A 137 -12.74 67.60 24.11
C ALA A 137 -13.54 67.49 25.42
N ASP A 138 -13.38 68.45 26.34
CA ASP A 138 -14.07 68.49 27.64
C ASP A 138 -15.59 68.44 27.51
N SER A 139 -16.18 69.09 26.49
CA SER A 139 -17.65 69.09 26.30
C SER A 139 -18.18 67.70 25.92
N LEU A 140 -17.44 66.98 25.07
CA LEU A 140 -17.78 65.63 24.66
C LEU A 140 -17.53 64.65 25.81
N PHE A 141 -16.42 64.77 26.53
CA PHE A 141 -16.16 63.93 27.72
C PHE A 141 -17.19 64.16 28.82
N ALA A 142 -17.63 65.40 29.06
CA ALA A 142 -18.73 65.71 29.98
C ALA A 142 -20.05 65.08 29.50
N THR A 143 -20.32 65.10 28.19
CA THR A 143 -21.49 64.44 27.58
C THR A 143 -21.42 62.92 27.76
N LEU A 144 -20.25 62.31 27.55
CA LEU A 144 -20.02 60.87 27.72
C LEU A 144 -20.12 60.44 29.20
N GLN A 145 -19.63 61.26 30.13
CA GLN A 145 -19.68 61.00 31.58
C GLN A 145 -21.07 61.21 32.20
N ALA A 146 -21.90 62.07 31.61
CA ALA A 146 -23.25 62.35 32.10
C ALA A 146 -24.28 61.26 31.74
N LEU A 147 -23.90 60.29 30.91
CA LEU A 147 -24.77 59.23 30.44
C LEU A 147 -24.66 57.98 31.34
N PRO A 148 -25.77 57.25 31.57
CA PRO A 148 -25.74 56.01 32.34
C PRO A 148 -24.76 55.03 31.68
N ALA A 149 -23.92 54.39 32.52
CA ALA A 149 -23.01 53.34 32.05
C ALA A 149 -23.79 52.35 31.18
N PRO A 150 -23.29 52.01 29.97
CA PRO A 150 -24.03 51.13 29.07
C PRO A 150 -24.39 49.84 29.80
N THR A 151 -25.68 49.58 30.00
CA THR A 151 -26.18 48.23 30.26
C THR A 151 -26.12 47.45 28.96
N ILE A 152 -24.91 47.28 28.43
CA ILE A 152 -24.65 46.16 27.54
C ILE A 152 -24.74 44.98 28.50
N ALA A 153 -25.87 44.26 28.45
CA ALA A 153 -25.87 42.87 28.87
C ALA A 153 -24.68 42.27 28.14
N ALA A 154 -23.59 42.00 28.89
CA ALA A 154 -22.46 41.31 28.34
C ALA A 154 -23.07 40.09 27.64
N PRO A 155 -22.92 39.93 26.30
CA PRO A 155 -23.06 38.59 25.78
C PRO A 155 -22.18 37.75 26.70
N ALA A 156 -22.75 36.70 27.30
CA ALA A 156 -22.01 35.80 28.19
C ALA A 156 -20.62 35.69 27.59
N PRO A 157 -19.54 36.08 28.32
CA PRO A 157 -18.21 36.01 27.76
C PRO A 157 -18.16 34.65 27.10
N ILE A 158 -17.88 34.63 25.79
CA ILE A 158 -17.39 33.41 25.21
C ILE A 158 -16.25 33.09 26.13
N ASP A 159 -16.42 32.03 26.90
CA ASP A 159 -15.41 31.56 27.81
C ASP A 159 -14.31 31.10 26.85
N LEU A 160 -13.45 32.04 26.45
CA LEU A 160 -12.05 31.82 26.11
C LEU A 160 -11.34 31.45 27.42
N GLY A 161 -11.99 30.58 28.19
CA GLY A 161 -11.61 30.07 29.48
C GLY A 161 -10.33 29.32 29.22
N VAL A 162 -9.24 30.00 29.54
CA VAL A 162 -7.87 29.51 29.47
C VAL A 162 -7.49 29.14 28.03
N ALA A 163 -7.32 30.15 27.20
CA ALA A 163 -6.20 30.14 26.27
C ALA A 163 -4.92 30.04 27.13
N PRO A 164 -4.25 28.86 27.25
CA PRO A 164 -3.09 28.73 28.11
C PRO A 164 -2.02 29.67 27.57
N THR A 165 -1.29 30.34 28.45
CA THR A 165 -0.19 31.25 28.12
C THR A 165 0.96 30.62 27.32
N GLY A 166 0.85 29.33 26.93
CA GLY A 166 1.73 28.60 26.01
C GLY A 166 1.30 28.59 24.52
N LEU A 167 0.22 29.27 24.12
CA LEU A 167 -0.36 29.24 22.75
C LEU A 167 0.53 29.67 21.56
N LEU A 168 1.79 30.02 21.79
CA LEU A 168 2.77 30.32 20.73
C LEU A 168 3.89 29.28 20.66
N GLU A 169 4.01 28.40 21.65
CA GLU A 169 4.98 27.31 21.62
C GLU A 169 4.41 26.15 20.81
N VAL A 170 5.11 25.84 19.73
CA VAL A 170 4.79 24.71 18.86
C VAL A 170 5.35 23.47 19.51
N ASP A 171 4.55 22.40 19.62
CA ASP A 171 5.08 21.13 20.09
C ASP A 171 6.08 20.57 19.07
N SER A 172 7.37 20.83 19.31
CA SER A 172 8.48 20.42 18.46
C SER A 172 8.61 18.89 18.28
N ARG A 173 7.87 18.11 19.06
CA ARG A 173 7.81 16.64 18.94
C ARG A 173 6.85 16.19 17.84
N LEU A 174 5.97 17.06 17.33
CA LEU A 174 4.97 16.77 16.30
C LEU A 174 5.30 17.41 14.94
N GLY A 175 6.29 18.30 14.91
CA GLY A 175 6.60 19.12 13.75
C GLY A 175 7.60 20.23 14.07
N GLN A 176 7.80 21.14 13.12
CA GLN A 176 8.78 22.20 13.24
C GLN A 176 8.26 23.52 12.67
N ARG A 177 8.96 24.62 12.99
CA ARG A 177 8.75 25.89 12.30
C ARG A 177 9.66 25.95 11.07
N ASP A 178 9.10 26.35 9.94
CA ASP A 178 9.89 26.59 8.72
C ASP A 178 10.75 27.86 8.84
N GLN A 179 11.52 28.18 7.78
CA GLN A 179 12.36 29.39 7.74
C GLN A 179 11.54 30.70 7.82
N SER A 180 10.25 30.66 7.50
CA SER A 180 9.29 31.77 7.66
C SER A 180 8.64 31.78 9.05
N CYS A 181 9.14 30.95 9.98
CA CYS A 181 8.60 30.73 11.31
C CYS A 181 7.18 30.16 11.35
N ARG A 182 6.68 29.54 10.27
CA ARG A 182 5.34 28.94 10.20
C ARG A 182 5.36 27.50 10.72
N PRO A 183 4.40 27.10 11.57
CA PRO A 183 4.34 25.75 12.13
C PRO A 183 3.85 24.73 11.10
N ARG A 184 4.66 23.70 10.85
CA ARG A 184 4.35 22.58 9.94
C ARG A 184 4.46 21.25 10.65
N LEU A 185 3.41 20.45 10.55
CA LEU A 185 3.40 19.08 11.06
C LEU A 185 4.38 18.20 10.28
N ASN A 186 4.94 17.20 10.95
CA ASN A 186 5.76 16.18 10.33
C ASN A 186 5.04 14.83 10.43
N GLN A 187 4.83 14.15 9.29
CA GLN A 187 4.07 12.90 9.23
C GLN A 187 4.66 11.81 10.13
N ASP A 188 5.97 11.56 10.05
CA ASP A 188 6.62 10.51 10.84
C ASP A 188 6.55 10.78 12.34
N ALA A 189 6.69 12.05 12.72
CA ALA A 189 6.53 12.49 14.10
C ALA A 189 5.10 12.25 14.62
N LEU A 190 4.08 12.48 13.79
CA LEU A 190 2.68 12.20 14.12
C LEU A 190 2.44 10.70 14.28
N VAL A 191 2.88 9.88 13.32
CA VAL A 191 2.71 8.41 13.34
C VAL A 191 3.36 7.77 14.57
N ASN A 192 4.52 8.28 14.99
CA ASN A 192 5.25 7.77 16.15
C ASN A 192 4.69 8.23 17.51
N ARG A 193 3.81 9.25 17.54
CA ARG A 193 3.36 9.89 18.79
C ARG A 193 1.88 9.82 19.03
N LEU A 194 1.07 10.11 18.02
CA LEU A 194 -0.37 10.04 18.12
C LEU A 194 -0.83 8.61 17.85
N ASN A 195 -1.79 8.14 18.64
CA ASN A 195 -2.47 6.89 18.32
C ASN A 195 -3.54 7.13 17.26
N GLN A 196 -4.07 6.04 16.70
CA GLN A 196 -5.10 6.08 15.67
C GLN A 196 -6.36 6.86 16.10
N THR A 197 -6.83 6.69 17.33
CA THR A 197 -8.03 7.34 17.86
C THR A 197 -7.87 8.86 17.95
N ASP A 198 -6.69 9.32 18.35
CA ASP A 198 -6.37 10.74 18.44
C ASP A 198 -6.37 11.39 17.06
N LEU A 199 -5.78 10.74 16.06
CA LEU A 199 -5.78 11.20 14.66
C LEU A 199 -7.20 11.20 14.06
N GLU A 200 -7.99 10.16 14.31
CA GLU A 200 -9.39 10.08 13.86
C GLU A 200 -10.24 11.20 14.46
N ALA A 201 -10.09 11.48 15.76
CA ALA A 201 -10.81 12.56 16.43
C ALA A 201 -10.44 13.93 15.85
N LEU A 202 -9.15 14.17 15.58
CA LEU A 202 -8.66 15.39 14.95
C LEU A 202 -9.16 15.56 13.52
N LEU A 203 -9.12 14.49 12.71
CA LEU A 203 -9.65 14.52 11.35
C LEU A 203 -11.15 14.75 11.35
N THR A 204 -11.89 14.11 12.25
CA THR A 204 -13.34 14.34 12.43
C THR A 204 -13.63 15.82 12.73
N ILE A 205 -12.82 16.48 13.56
CA ILE A 205 -12.96 17.93 13.82
C ILE A 205 -12.78 18.74 12.54
N LEU A 206 -11.81 18.37 11.70
CA LEU A 206 -11.48 19.07 10.46
C LEU A 206 -12.47 18.77 9.32
N THR A 207 -13.06 17.57 9.28
CA THR A 207 -14.00 17.14 8.24
C THR A 207 -15.46 17.45 8.59
N SER A 208 -15.77 17.78 9.84
CA SER A 208 -17.14 18.04 10.31
C SER A 208 -17.83 19.22 9.61
N PRO A 209 -18.97 19.00 8.91
CA PRO A 209 -19.79 20.09 8.42
C PRO A 209 -20.53 20.73 9.59
N TYR A 210 -20.20 21.98 9.94
CA TYR A 210 -20.93 22.69 10.99
C TYR A 210 -22.36 22.99 10.53
N PRO A 211 -23.38 22.72 11.36
CA PRO A 211 -24.76 22.89 10.96
C PRO A 211 -25.06 24.36 10.65
N PRO A 212 -25.79 24.66 9.56
CA PRO A 212 -26.30 26.00 9.32
C PRO A 212 -27.35 26.28 10.39
N THR A 213 -26.97 26.94 11.48
CA THR A 213 -27.97 27.42 12.45
C THR A 213 -28.88 28.40 11.73
N SER A 214 -30.16 28.02 11.65
CA SER A 214 -31.18 28.72 10.91
C SER A 214 -31.32 30.17 11.35
N GLY A 215 -31.29 31.09 10.37
CA GLY A 215 -31.93 32.39 10.51
C GLY A 215 -31.06 33.64 10.55
N VAL A 216 -29.73 33.56 10.53
CA VAL A 216 -28.88 34.77 10.40
C VAL A 216 -27.69 34.47 9.51
N ALA A 217 -27.46 35.28 8.49
CA ALA A 217 -26.23 35.32 7.71
C ALA A 217 -25.04 35.74 8.61
N ARG A 218 -24.61 34.85 9.52
CA ARG A 218 -23.54 35.07 10.48
C ARG A 218 -22.22 34.54 9.92
N ASN A 219 -21.33 35.51 9.69
CA ASN A 219 -19.90 35.47 9.39
C ASN A 219 -19.16 34.12 9.41
N GLN A 220 -18.56 33.85 8.26
CA GLN A 220 -17.50 32.93 7.86
C GLN A 220 -16.45 32.62 8.95
N THR A 221 -16.09 33.63 9.76
CA THR A 221 -15.14 33.54 10.87
C THR A 221 -15.55 32.53 11.96
N TRP A 222 -16.84 32.24 12.14
CA TRP A 222 -17.32 31.35 13.21
C TRP A 222 -17.04 29.86 13.00
N LEU A 223 -16.88 29.41 11.74
CA LEU A 223 -16.62 28.00 11.40
C LEU A 223 -15.15 27.64 11.67
N TYR A 224 -14.22 28.48 11.20
CA TYR A 224 -12.79 28.39 11.51
C TYR A 224 -12.55 28.49 13.02
N LEU A 225 -13.22 29.42 13.71
CA LEU A 225 -13.18 29.50 15.17
C LEU A 225 -13.76 28.26 15.85
N GLY A 226 -14.74 27.58 15.25
CA GLY A 226 -15.29 26.32 15.75
C GLY A 226 -14.30 25.16 15.66
N HIS A 227 -13.63 24.97 14.51
CA HIS A 227 -12.56 23.98 14.37
C HIS A 227 -11.43 24.26 15.36
N LEU A 228 -10.98 25.51 15.45
CA LEU A 228 -9.95 25.92 16.40
C LEU A 228 -10.37 25.74 17.87
N GLN A 229 -11.64 25.97 18.21
CA GLN A 229 -12.17 25.71 19.56
C GLN A 229 -12.15 24.22 19.88
N ASN A 230 -12.53 23.37 18.94
CA ASN A 230 -12.52 21.92 19.12
C ASN A 230 -11.09 21.37 19.19
N ILE A 231 -10.15 21.90 18.40
CA ILE A 231 -8.72 21.57 18.50
C ILE A 231 -8.16 22.05 19.86
N ALA A 232 -8.50 23.25 20.32
CA ALA A 232 -8.10 23.71 21.65
C ALA A 232 -8.70 22.85 22.78
N ALA A 233 -9.92 22.37 22.61
CA ALA A 233 -10.55 21.44 23.54
C ALA A 233 -9.86 20.06 23.52
N PHE A 234 -9.40 19.60 22.35
CA PHE A 234 -8.58 18.40 22.21
C PHE A 234 -7.22 18.58 22.92
N ASP A 235 -6.52 19.69 22.68
CA ASP A 235 -5.26 20.03 23.33
C ASP A 235 -5.41 20.05 24.86
N ASN A 236 -6.48 20.65 25.39
CA ASN A 236 -6.74 20.69 26.83
C ASN A 236 -6.98 19.32 27.48
N ASN A 237 -7.38 18.32 26.70
CA ASN A 237 -7.64 16.96 27.16
C ASN A 237 -6.52 15.98 26.79
N SER A 238 -5.47 16.44 26.11
CA SER A 238 -4.32 15.63 25.67
C SER A 238 -2.99 16.21 26.19
N GLU A 239 -1.88 15.54 25.91
CA GLU A 239 -0.53 16.04 26.22
C GLU A 239 0.13 16.80 25.05
N TYR A 240 -0.65 17.07 24.00
CA TYR A 240 -0.20 17.64 22.74
C TYR A 240 -0.63 19.10 22.60
N THR A 241 0.08 19.85 21.76
CA THR A 241 -0.24 21.25 21.46
C THR A 241 -0.35 21.43 19.95
N LEU A 242 -1.52 21.13 19.40
CA LEU A 242 -1.81 21.15 17.96
C LEU A 242 -2.37 22.49 17.48
N TYR A 243 -3.02 23.25 18.37
CA TYR A 243 -3.62 24.54 18.03
C TYR A 243 -2.70 25.48 17.23
N PRO A 244 -1.40 25.65 17.56
CA PRO A 244 -0.52 26.53 16.81
C PRO A 244 -0.38 26.16 15.33
N TYR A 245 -0.40 24.86 15.00
CA TYR A 245 -0.30 24.36 13.62
C TYR A 245 -1.52 24.71 12.76
N PHE A 246 -2.70 24.81 13.36
CA PHE A 246 -3.95 25.15 12.66
C PHE A 246 -4.33 26.63 12.77
N SER A 247 -3.68 27.39 13.66
CA SER A 247 -3.92 28.82 13.81
C SER A 247 -3.34 29.69 12.68
N ASP A 248 -2.41 29.15 11.89
CA ASP A 248 -1.90 29.80 10.67
C ASP A 248 -2.73 29.36 9.45
N LEU A 249 -3.51 30.30 8.90
CA LEU A 249 -4.35 30.07 7.72
C LEU A 249 -3.57 29.60 6.48
N ASN A 250 -2.28 29.94 6.35
CA ASN A 250 -1.47 29.52 5.20
C ASN A 250 -1.03 28.06 5.27
N GLU A 251 -0.98 27.50 6.48
CA GLU A 251 -0.57 26.11 6.70
C GLU A 251 -1.73 25.22 7.15
N TYR A 252 -2.92 25.79 7.36
CA TYR A 252 -4.11 25.08 7.83
C TYR A 252 -4.40 23.82 6.99
N TRP A 253 -4.56 23.97 5.68
CA TRP A 253 -4.86 22.84 4.78
C TRP A 253 -3.67 21.92 4.57
N ASN A 254 -2.45 22.46 4.56
CA ASN A 254 -1.24 21.65 4.46
C ASN A 254 -1.11 20.70 5.66
N ASN A 255 -1.30 21.22 6.88
CA ASN A 255 -1.27 20.46 8.11
C ASN A 255 -2.44 19.47 8.22
N ALA A 256 -3.64 19.83 7.71
CA ALA A 256 -4.77 18.91 7.65
C ALA A 256 -4.48 17.70 6.72
N ILE A 257 -3.84 17.95 5.57
CA ILE A 257 -3.41 16.90 4.65
C ILE A 257 -2.33 16.02 5.30
N THR A 258 -1.35 16.62 6.00
CA THR A 258 -0.31 15.84 6.72
C THR A 258 -0.93 14.94 7.80
N LEU A 259 -1.96 15.40 8.51
CA LEU A 259 -2.72 14.54 9.44
C LEU A 259 -3.42 13.39 8.73
N ALA A 260 -4.05 13.65 7.58
CA ALA A 260 -4.73 12.62 6.80
C ALA A 260 -3.74 11.54 6.30
N SER A 261 -2.55 11.95 5.83
CA SER A 261 -1.50 11.02 5.45
C SER A 261 -0.98 10.19 6.64
N ALA A 262 -0.77 10.81 7.81
CA ALA A 262 -0.38 10.08 9.02
C ALA A 262 -1.46 9.07 9.46
N TYR A 263 -2.74 9.46 9.43
CA TYR A 263 -3.85 8.57 9.74
C TYR A 263 -3.95 7.39 8.78
N SER A 264 -3.75 7.65 7.47
CA SER A 264 -3.77 6.63 6.43
C SER A 264 -2.67 5.57 6.64
N GLN A 265 -1.48 6.00 7.09
CA GLN A 265 -0.40 5.09 7.42
C GLN A 265 -0.72 4.19 8.62
N LEU A 266 -1.30 4.75 9.69
CA LEU A 266 -1.75 3.94 10.84
C LEU A 266 -2.95 3.05 10.49
N ALA A 267 -3.85 3.51 9.62
CA ALA A 267 -5.00 2.73 9.16
C ALA A 267 -4.57 1.43 8.47
N ASN A 268 -3.48 1.46 7.70
CA ASN A 268 -2.92 0.28 7.07
C ASN A 268 -2.34 -0.73 8.09
N GLN A 269 -1.97 -0.27 9.28
CA GLN A 269 -1.37 -1.09 10.35
C GLN A 269 -2.40 -1.55 11.41
N SER A 270 -3.68 -1.20 11.26
CA SER A 270 -4.70 -1.48 12.29
C SER A 270 -5.21 -2.93 12.26
N GLU A 271 -5.65 -3.44 13.42
CA GLU A 271 -6.25 -4.78 13.52
C GLU A 271 -7.56 -4.89 12.71
N ASN A 272 -8.33 -3.79 12.61
CA ASN A 272 -9.53 -3.66 11.78
C ASN A 272 -9.24 -2.94 10.46
N ARG A 273 -8.15 -3.36 9.79
CA ARG A 273 -7.57 -2.71 8.60
C ARG A 273 -8.60 -2.24 7.58
N GLN A 274 -9.53 -3.12 7.16
CA GLN A 274 -10.54 -2.78 6.15
C GLN A 274 -11.46 -1.61 6.57
N GLU A 275 -11.94 -1.62 7.81
CA GLU A 275 -12.86 -0.59 8.32
C GLU A 275 -12.13 0.75 8.48
N THR A 276 -10.94 0.73 9.10
CA THR A 276 -10.15 1.95 9.31
C THR A 276 -9.69 2.56 7.99
N MET A 277 -9.29 1.75 7.01
CA MET A 277 -8.88 2.24 5.69
C MET A 277 -10.05 2.89 4.94
N ASN A 278 -11.26 2.33 5.02
CA ASN A 278 -12.45 2.97 4.46
C ASN A 278 -12.72 4.33 5.11
N GLN A 279 -12.60 4.44 6.44
CA GLN A 279 -12.73 5.72 7.14
C GLN A 279 -11.64 6.72 6.73
N ALA A 280 -10.41 6.26 6.49
CA ALA A 280 -9.32 7.12 5.99
C ALA A 280 -9.59 7.62 4.56
N ILE A 281 -10.17 6.79 3.70
CA ILE A 281 -10.63 7.19 2.36
C ILE A 281 -11.74 8.25 2.48
N ASP A 282 -12.75 8.02 3.33
CA ASP A 282 -13.83 8.98 3.56
C ASP A 282 -13.27 10.33 4.05
N CYS A 283 -12.27 10.32 4.94
CA CYS A 283 -11.59 11.54 5.37
C CYS A 283 -10.89 12.27 4.22
N CYS A 284 -10.22 11.54 3.32
CA CYS A 284 -9.57 12.12 2.13
C CYS A 284 -10.59 12.74 1.18
N ILE A 285 -11.73 12.06 0.96
CA ILE A 285 -12.84 12.53 0.13
C ILE A 285 -13.43 13.81 0.73
N ASP A 286 -13.71 13.82 2.04
CA ASP A 286 -14.29 14.97 2.73
C ASP A 286 -13.35 16.18 2.72
N LEU A 287 -12.05 15.98 2.99
CA LEU A 287 -11.05 17.05 2.90
C LEU A 287 -10.96 17.60 1.48
N ARG A 288 -10.90 16.74 0.46
CA ARG A 288 -10.88 17.17 -0.95
C ARG A 288 -12.17 17.91 -1.31
N ALA A 289 -13.34 17.46 -0.86
CA ALA A 289 -14.61 18.13 -1.11
C ALA A 289 -14.65 19.52 -0.47
N GLN A 290 -14.17 19.66 0.77
CA GLN A 290 -14.05 20.96 1.44
C GLN A 290 -13.08 21.89 0.69
N ILE A 291 -11.90 21.40 0.31
CA ILE A 291 -10.92 22.18 -0.46
C ILE A 291 -11.48 22.60 -1.83
N ASN A 292 -12.11 21.68 -2.57
CA ASN A 292 -12.67 21.99 -3.89
C ASN A 292 -13.81 23.01 -3.80
N SER A 293 -14.61 22.94 -2.74
CA SER A 293 -15.66 23.92 -2.49
C SER A 293 -15.09 25.34 -2.31
N LEU A 294 -13.79 25.51 -2.01
CA LEU A 294 -13.12 26.82 -1.94
C LEU A 294 -13.17 27.58 -3.27
N THR A 295 -13.29 26.86 -4.40
CA THR A 295 -13.20 27.43 -5.75
C THR A 295 -14.55 27.70 -6.42
N ASP A 296 -15.65 27.17 -5.88
CA ASP A 296 -16.99 27.34 -6.45
C ASP A 296 -17.62 28.69 -6.06
N THR A 297 -17.38 29.68 -6.90
CA THR A 297 -17.93 31.04 -6.76
C THR A 297 -19.42 31.16 -7.09
N SER A 298 -20.07 30.08 -7.56
CA SER A 298 -21.46 30.12 -8.04
C SER A 298 -22.50 29.88 -6.93
N ASN A 299 -22.09 29.40 -5.75
CA ASN A 299 -22.98 29.05 -4.66
C ASN A 299 -23.00 30.12 -3.55
N THR A 300 -24.05 30.95 -3.53
CA THR A 300 -24.21 32.09 -2.60
C THR A 300 -24.28 31.73 -1.10
N ASN A 301 -24.40 30.45 -0.76
CA ASN A 301 -24.44 29.98 0.63
C ASN A 301 -23.06 29.60 1.21
N VAL A 302 -22.00 29.55 0.39
CA VAL A 302 -20.70 29.06 0.85
C VAL A 302 -19.73 30.21 1.06
N ARG A 303 -20.09 31.07 2.01
CA ARG A 303 -19.25 32.21 2.36
C ARG A 303 -18.02 31.76 3.18
N PHE A 304 -18.07 30.68 3.96
CA PHE A 304 -16.92 30.11 4.72
C PHE A 304 -15.61 30.05 3.91
N ASN A 305 -15.79 29.69 2.65
CA ASN A 305 -14.73 29.45 1.69
C ASN A 305 -14.02 30.71 1.20
N ALA A 306 -14.58 31.91 1.35
CA ALA A 306 -14.00 33.11 0.76
C ALA A 306 -12.72 33.61 1.47
N GLU A 307 -12.57 33.38 2.79
CA GLU A 307 -11.36 33.76 3.55
C GLU A 307 -10.25 32.70 3.41
N LEU A 308 -10.60 31.40 3.49
CA LEU A 308 -9.67 30.29 3.27
C LEU A 308 -9.33 30.05 1.78
N ALA A 309 -10.17 30.48 0.82
CA ALA A 309 -9.85 30.44 -0.60
C ALA A 309 -8.68 31.35 -0.97
N GLY A 310 -8.36 32.35 -0.12
CA GLY A 310 -7.13 33.14 -0.26
C GLY A 310 -5.87 32.39 0.16
N PHE A 311 -6.01 31.23 0.82
CA PHE A 311 -4.93 30.40 1.35
C PHE A 311 -5.13 28.92 0.98
N PRO A 312 -5.19 28.58 -0.31
CA PRO A 312 -5.28 27.18 -0.72
C PRO A 312 -4.05 26.40 -0.27
N PRO A 313 -4.17 25.07 -0.04
CA PRO A 313 -2.99 24.23 0.16
C PRO A 313 -2.05 24.32 -1.03
N ALA A 314 -0.77 24.02 -0.80
CA ALA A 314 0.21 23.94 -1.87
C ALA A 314 -0.16 22.79 -2.84
N ASP A 315 0.12 22.97 -4.14
CA ASP A 315 -0.10 21.96 -5.18
C ASP A 315 0.53 20.61 -4.82
N TYR A 316 1.70 20.64 -4.18
CA TYR A 316 2.38 19.46 -3.65
C TYR A 316 1.51 18.67 -2.67
N ASN A 317 0.88 19.35 -1.70
CA ASN A 317 0.03 18.69 -0.70
C ASN A 317 -1.30 18.23 -1.31
N LEU A 318 -1.84 18.94 -2.31
CA LEU A 318 -3.00 18.46 -3.07
C LEU A 318 -2.69 17.15 -3.81
N ALA A 319 -1.52 17.08 -4.46
CA ALA A 319 -1.05 15.86 -5.08
C ALA A 319 -0.88 14.75 -4.03
N GLN A 320 -0.27 15.06 -2.88
CA GLN A 320 -0.09 14.11 -1.77
C GLN A 320 -1.41 13.54 -1.25
N LEU A 321 -2.44 14.37 -1.08
CA LEU A 321 -3.76 13.91 -0.64
C LEU A 321 -4.38 12.92 -1.66
N ALA A 322 -4.32 13.26 -2.95
CA ALA A 322 -4.85 12.40 -4.01
C ALA A 322 -4.09 11.06 -4.11
N LEU A 323 -2.77 11.08 -4.01
CA LEU A 323 -1.96 9.86 -4.02
C LEU A 323 -2.19 9.01 -2.76
N THR A 324 -2.33 9.63 -1.59
CA THR A 324 -2.63 8.93 -0.33
C THR A 324 -3.94 8.15 -0.44
N GLU A 325 -5.00 8.76 -1.00
CA GLU A 325 -6.26 8.06 -1.23
C GLU A 325 -6.13 6.92 -2.26
N ALA A 326 -5.38 7.14 -3.35
CA ALA A 326 -5.12 6.11 -4.35
C ALA A 326 -4.38 4.90 -3.75
N GLU A 327 -3.41 5.14 -2.86
CA GLU A 327 -2.67 4.10 -2.14
C GLU A 327 -3.58 3.29 -1.21
N LEU A 328 -4.48 3.95 -0.48
CA LEU A 328 -5.47 3.26 0.36
C LEU A 328 -6.39 2.39 -0.49
N ARG A 329 -6.85 2.89 -1.64
CA ARG A 329 -7.72 2.14 -2.57
C ARG A 329 -6.99 0.91 -3.14
N ALA A 330 -5.71 1.03 -3.48
CA ALA A 330 -4.91 -0.08 -4.00
C ALA A 330 -4.73 -1.24 -3.00
N GLN A 331 -4.78 -0.91 -1.71
CA GLN A 331 -4.55 -1.84 -0.61
C GLN A 331 -5.82 -2.56 -0.12
N LEU A 332 -7.01 -2.09 -0.48
CA LEU A 332 -8.28 -2.72 -0.12
C LEU A 332 -8.66 -3.82 -1.12
N ASP A 333 -9.05 -4.99 -0.60
CA ASP A 333 -9.49 -6.13 -1.41
C ASP A 333 -11.01 -6.08 -1.67
N ASN A 334 -11.45 -6.83 -2.69
CA ASN A 334 -12.87 -7.12 -2.99
C ASN A 334 -13.76 -5.88 -3.21
N GLN A 335 -13.20 -4.79 -3.72
CA GLN A 335 -13.97 -3.60 -4.12
C GLN A 335 -14.45 -3.67 -5.57
N ASP A 336 -15.39 -2.80 -5.92
CA ASP A 336 -15.93 -2.71 -7.28
C ASP A 336 -14.93 -2.08 -8.27
N ILE A 337 -15.23 -2.21 -9.57
CA ILE A 337 -14.38 -1.69 -10.64
C ILE A 337 -14.23 -0.16 -10.54
N SER A 338 -15.33 0.55 -10.29
CA SER A 338 -15.32 2.03 -10.20
C SER A 338 -14.44 2.54 -9.06
N PHE A 339 -14.33 1.80 -7.97
CA PHE A 339 -13.51 2.14 -6.82
C PHE A 339 -12.02 2.22 -7.17
N TYR A 340 -11.53 1.25 -7.96
CA TYR A 340 -10.13 1.24 -8.40
C TYR A 340 -9.89 2.19 -9.58
N GLU A 341 -10.84 2.35 -10.51
CA GLU A 341 -10.75 3.36 -11.58
C GLU A 341 -10.63 4.79 -11.02
N GLU A 342 -11.39 5.10 -9.96
CA GLU A 342 -11.25 6.38 -9.26
C GLU A 342 -9.86 6.53 -8.62
N GLY A 343 -9.29 5.45 -8.06
CA GLY A 343 -7.91 5.44 -7.57
C GLY A 343 -6.90 5.78 -8.67
N ILE A 344 -7.06 5.23 -9.87
CA ILE A 344 -6.16 5.50 -11.00
C ILE A 344 -6.27 6.97 -11.43
N ALA A 345 -7.50 7.47 -11.53
CA ALA A 345 -7.74 8.88 -11.86
C ALA A 345 -7.08 9.84 -10.85
N LEU A 346 -7.12 9.50 -9.55
CA LEU A 346 -6.47 10.27 -8.49
C LEU A 346 -4.95 10.22 -8.60
N ALA A 347 -4.35 9.03 -8.81
CA ALA A 347 -2.92 8.89 -8.99
C ALA A 347 -2.42 9.67 -10.23
N VAL A 348 -3.12 9.58 -11.37
CA VAL A 348 -2.82 10.33 -12.58
C VAL A 348 -2.95 11.84 -12.36
N SER A 349 -4.00 12.28 -11.66
CA SER A 349 -4.17 13.68 -11.29
C SER A 349 -3.01 14.17 -10.42
N SER A 350 -2.54 13.35 -9.47
CA SER A 350 -1.40 13.70 -8.61
C SER A 350 -0.10 13.88 -9.41
N ILE A 351 0.17 13.01 -10.39
CA ILE A 351 1.32 13.10 -11.28
C ILE A 351 1.25 14.40 -12.11
N ASN A 352 0.10 14.67 -12.72
CA ASN A 352 -0.10 15.87 -13.52
C ASN A 352 0.09 17.15 -12.69
N THR A 353 -0.39 17.19 -11.45
CA THR A 353 -0.15 18.31 -10.53
C THR A 353 1.34 18.46 -10.23
N MET A 354 2.05 17.38 -9.92
CA MET A 354 3.49 17.39 -9.62
C MET A 354 4.33 17.90 -10.80
N LEU A 355 3.98 17.51 -12.03
CA LEU A 355 4.67 17.96 -13.24
C LEU A 355 4.48 19.45 -13.58
N ASN A 356 3.37 20.02 -13.09
CA ASN A 356 2.97 21.40 -13.33
C ASN A 356 3.43 22.38 -12.24
N ILE A 357 4.14 21.91 -11.21
CA ILE A 357 4.78 22.78 -10.21
C ILE A 357 5.67 23.82 -10.92
N ASP A 358 5.63 25.07 -10.46
CA ASP A 358 6.34 26.19 -11.09
C ASP A 358 7.85 25.94 -11.17
N ARG A 359 8.30 25.62 -12.39
CA ARG A 359 9.68 25.25 -12.73
C ARG A 359 10.69 26.37 -12.55
N HIS A 360 10.25 27.60 -12.28
CA HIS A 360 11.13 28.72 -11.95
C HIS A 360 11.65 28.63 -10.52
N TYR A 361 10.85 28.09 -9.60
CA TYR A 361 11.17 28.06 -8.18
C TYR A 361 11.42 26.64 -7.69
N ALA A 362 10.71 25.62 -8.17
CA ALA A 362 10.92 24.23 -7.77
C ALA A 362 10.92 23.27 -8.98
N ARG A 363 11.53 22.11 -8.85
CA ARG A 363 11.45 21.02 -9.84
C ARG A 363 10.53 19.91 -9.34
N PRO A 364 9.87 19.15 -10.25
CA PRO A 364 9.02 18.04 -9.88
C PRO A 364 9.74 17.04 -8.96
N ASP A 365 9.01 16.52 -7.98
CA ASP A 365 9.47 15.38 -7.20
C ASP A 365 9.23 14.10 -8.01
N TYR A 366 10.29 13.61 -8.65
CA TYR A 366 10.20 12.40 -9.46
C TYR A 366 10.05 11.13 -8.61
N ASN A 367 10.50 11.11 -7.35
CA ASN A 367 10.27 9.95 -6.48
C ASN A 367 8.79 9.82 -6.13
N PHE A 368 8.11 10.96 -5.91
CA PHE A 368 6.66 10.99 -5.80
C PHE A 368 5.97 10.43 -7.05
N ILE A 369 6.44 10.82 -8.25
CA ILE A 369 5.89 10.31 -9.52
C ILE A 369 6.12 8.80 -9.66
N LEU A 370 7.33 8.29 -9.33
CA LEU A 370 7.62 6.85 -9.37
C LEU A 370 6.71 6.08 -8.41
N LYS A 371 6.49 6.59 -7.20
CA LYS A 371 5.54 6.00 -6.24
C LYS A 371 4.12 5.95 -6.80
N ALA A 372 3.66 7.04 -7.42
CA ALA A 372 2.35 7.09 -8.07
C ALA A 372 2.21 6.08 -9.22
N LEU A 373 3.27 5.87 -10.02
CA LEU A 373 3.27 4.84 -11.08
C LEU A 373 3.16 3.41 -10.51
N ILE A 374 3.85 3.12 -9.41
CA ILE A 374 3.70 1.84 -8.68
C ILE A 374 2.26 1.69 -8.17
N THR A 375 1.66 2.75 -7.62
CA THR A 375 0.25 2.73 -7.17
C THR A 375 -0.72 2.49 -8.32
N ILE A 376 -0.50 3.09 -9.51
CA ILE A 376 -1.31 2.82 -10.71
C ILE A 376 -1.19 1.35 -11.12
N ALA A 377 0.01 0.77 -11.04
CA ALA A 377 0.22 -0.65 -11.33
C ALA A 377 -0.52 -1.56 -10.33
N ASP A 378 -0.47 -1.24 -9.03
CA ASP A 378 -1.21 -1.96 -7.98
C ASP A 378 -2.73 -1.90 -8.24
N LEU A 379 -3.27 -0.74 -8.59
CA LEU A 379 -4.69 -0.57 -8.90
C LEU A 379 -5.12 -1.33 -10.17
N ASN A 380 -4.27 -1.36 -11.20
CA ASN A 380 -4.51 -2.17 -12.39
C ASN A 380 -4.54 -3.66 -12.06
N LEU A 381 -3.66 -4.13 -11.17
CA LEU A 381 -3.70 -5.51 -10.70
C LEU A 381 -5.03 -5.81 -9.96
N ARG A 382 -5.52 -4.89 -9.13
CA ARG A 382 -6.84 -5.05 -8.48
C ARG A 382 -8.00 -5.08 -9.47
N LEU A 383 -7.95 -4.25 -10.51
CA LEU A 383 -8.93 -4.27 -11.60
C LEU A 383 -8.91 -5.61 -12.35
N TYR A 384 -7.72 -6.15 -12.62
CA TYR A 384 -7.58 -7.47 -13.21
C TYR A 384 -8.22 -8.55 -12.32
N GLU A 385 -7.89 -8.59 -11.02
CA GLU A 385 -8.45 -9.55 -10.06
C GLU A 385 -10.00 -9.48 -10.02
N SER A 386 -10.56 -8.27 -9.93
CA SER A 386 -12.01 -8.05 -9.91
C SER A 386 -12.69 -8.42 -11.23
N THR A 387 -12.05 -8.17 -12.38
CA THR A 387 -12.62 -8.49 -13.70
C THR A 387 -12.50 -9.98 -14.05
N GLN A 388 -11.42 -10.63 -13.62
CA GLN A 388 -11.23 -12.07 -13.75
C GLN A 388 -12.29 -12.84 -12.94
N ALA A 389 -12.63 -12.39 -11.73
CA ALA A 389 -13.71 -12.98 -10.93
C ALA A 389 -15.08 -12.92 -11.62
N LEU A 390 -15.27 -11.97 -12.55
CA LEU A 390 -16.47 -11.82 -13.37
C LEU A 390 -16.38 -12.54 -14.73
N GLY A 391 -15.24 -13.19 -15.03
CA GLY A 391 -14.99 -13.87 -16.30
C GLY A 391 -14.80 -12.92 -17.48
N LEU A 392 -14.37 -11.69 -17.24
CA LEU A 392 -14.08 -10.69 -18.28
C LEU A 392 -12.61 -10.75 -18.66
N GLU A 393 -12.33 -10.72 -19.96
CA GLU A 393 -10.97 -10.64 -20.50
C GLU A 393 -10.58 -9.15 -20.63
N THR A 394 -9.52 -8.75 -19.93
CA THR A 394 -9.07 -7.35 -19.83
C THR A 394 -7.55 -7.27 -19.93
N ASP A 395 -7.04 -6.10 -20.34
CA ASP A 395 -5.59 -5.82 -20.48
C ASP A 395 -4.94 -5.27 -19.20
N TYR A 396 -5.70 -5.19 -18.09
CA TYR A 396 -5.22 -4.61 -16.84
C TYR A 396 -4.00 -5.32 -16.24
N PHE A 397 -3.86 -6.63 -16.45
CA PHE A 397 -2.66 -7.36 -16.02
C PHE A 397 -1.41 -6.88 -16.79
N ASP A 398 -1.53 -6.70 -18.10
CA ASP A 398 -0.44 -6.23 -18.96
C ASP A 398 -0.10 -4.77 -18.66
N GLN A 399 -1.12 -3.94 -18.36
CA GLN A 399 -0.92 -2.56 -17.91
C GLN A 399 -0.15 -2.51 -16.58
N ALA A 400 -0.53 -3.31 -15.58
CA ALA A 400 0.21 -3.41 -14.32
C ALA A 400 1.69 -3.80 -14.56
N SER A 401 1.93 -4.80 -15.40
CA SER A 401 3.27 -5.25 -15.79
C SER A 401 4.08 -4.14 -16.47
N MET A 402 3.47 -3.39 -17.40
CA MET A 402 4.09 -2.26 -18.07
C MET A 402 4.55 -1.19 -17.06
N TYR A 403 3.66 -0.75 -16.15
CA TYR A 403 3.99 0.29 -15.18
C TYR A 403 5.11 -0.13 -14.22
N TYR A 404 5.09 -1.37 -13.70
CA TYR A 404 6.20 -1.88 -12.89
C TYR A 404 7.50 -1.95 -13.68
N SER A 405 7.46 -2.45 -14.91
CA SER A 405 8.63 -2.59 -15.77
C SER A 405 9.31 -1.26 -16.07
N GLN A 406 8.53 -0.20 -16.30
CA GLN A 406 9.04 1.16 -16.50
C GLN A 406 9.83 1.62 -15.27
N VAL A 407 9.25 1.50 -14.08
CA VAL A 407 9.92 1.92 -12.84
C VAL A 407 11.15 1.05 -12.52
N ALA A 408 11.03 -0.28 -12.63
CA ALA A 408 12.13 -1.20 -12.38
C ALA A 408 13.35 -0.91 -13.30
N ASN A 409 13.10 -0.61 -14.57
CA ASN A 409 14.14 -0.39 -15.58
C ASN A 409 14.54 1.07 -15.79
N LEU A 410 14.13 1.99 -14.91
CA LEU A 410 14.42 3.43 -14.99
C LEU A 410 15.91 3.74 -15.26
N ALA A 411 16.83 3.01 -14.62
CA ALA A 411 18.28 3.23 -14.79
C ALA A 411 18.80 2.83 -16.19
N ASN A 412 18.15 1.88 -16.85
CA ASN A 412 18.57 1.34 -18.15
C ASN A 412 17.88 2.07 -19.32
N ASN A 413 16.58 2.33 -19.18
CA ASN A 413 15.73 2.78 -20.30
C ASN A 413 15.07 4.14 -20.07
N GLY A 414 15.15 4.71 -18.86
CA GLY A 414 14.28 5.81 -18.46
C GLY A 414 12.82 5.39 -18.34
N ILE A 415 11.95 6.37 -18.09
CA ILE A 415 10.49 6.25 -18.13
C ILE A 415 10.01 6.85 -19.44
N GLU A 416 9.25 6.06 -20.21
CA GLU A 416 8.52 6.51 -21.39
C GLU A 416 7.11 5.89 -21.37
N ILE A 417 6.11 6.72 -21.03
CA ILE A 417 4.71 6.30 -20.93
C ILE A 417 3.87 7.23 -21.82
N ASP A 418 3.11 6.64 -22.74
CA ASP A 418 2.06 7.29 -23.53
C ASP A 418 0.79 6.45 -23.39
N ASP A 419 0.10 6.65 -22.26
CA ASP A 419 -1.13 5.94 -21.94
C ASP A 419 -2.34 6.86 -22.23
N GLN A 420 -2.93 6.69 -23.41
CA GLN A 420 -4.08 7.46 -23.82
C GLN A 420 -5.38 7.08 -23.10
N ASN A 421 -5.44 5.89 -22.48
CA ASN A 421 -6.63 5.46 -21.73
C ASN A 421 -6.77 6.30 -20.45
N TYR A 422 -5.65 6.60 -19.80
CA TYR A 422 -5.62 7.44 -18.61
C TYR A 422 -5.22 8.90 -18.87
N GLY A 423 -4.86 9.24 -20.11
CA GLY A 423 -4.42 10.59 -20.46
C GLY A 423 -3.06 10.97 -19.83
N LEU A 424 -2.19 9.99 -19.65
CA LEU A 424 -0.90 10.13 -19.00
C LEU A 424 0.24 10.05 -20.03
N ILE A 425 1.01 11.14 -20.15
CA ILE A 425 2.19 11.21 -21.02
C ILE A 425 3.39 11.63 -20.18
N LEU A 426 4.38 10.76 -20.04
CA LEU A 426 5.58 10.95 -19.22
C LEU A 426 6.84 10.56 -19.98
N SER A 427 7.87 11.38 -19.85
CA SER A 427 9.22 11.05 -20.31
C SER A 427 10.26 11.69 -19.39
N PHE A 428 11.07 10.87 -18.70
CA PHE A 428 12.19 11.31 -17.88
C PHE A 428 13.16 10.15 -17.60
N ASN A 429 14.40 10.44 -17.21
CA ASN A 429 15.41 9.44 -16.83
C ASN A 429 16.08 9.79 -15.49
N THR A 430 17.03 8.97 -15.03
CA THR A 430 17.77 9.17 -13.78
C THR A 430 18.50 10.51 -13.71
N ASN A 431 19.03 11.01 -14.82
CA ASN A 431 19.68 12.33 -14.84
C ASN A 431 18.66 13.45 -14.61
N ASP A 432 17.41 13.34 -15.09
CA ASP A 432 16.37 14.33 -14.79
C ASP A 432 16.04 14.36 -13.29
N ILE A 433 16.02 13.19 -12.64
CA ILE A 433 15.83 13.06 -11.18
C ILE A 433 16.98 13.75 -10.44
N ASP A 434 18.23 13.42 -10.77
CA ASP A 434 19.42 14.00 -10.13
C ASP A 434 19.46 15.53 -10.28
N GLN A 435 19.14 16.04 -11.48
CA GLN A 435 19.08 17.48 -11.72
C GLN A 435 17.94 18.16 -10.93
N ALA A 436 16.80 17.50 -10.78
CA ALA A 436 15.70 18.02 -9.98
C ALA A 436 16.05 18.08 -8.49
N LEU A 437 16.66 17.01 -7.95
CA LEU A 437 17.11 16.96 -6.56
C LEU A 437 18.18 18.04 -6.27
N LEU A 438 19.17 18.17 -7.16
CA LEU A 438 20.21 19.20 -7.04
C LEU A 438 19.63 20.61 -7.10
N PHE A 439 18.68 20.85 -8.00
CA PHE A 439 18.01 22.14 -8.10
C PHE A 439 17.24 22.45 -6.83
N ASN A 440 16.42 21.51 -6.34
CA ASN A 440 15.60 21.71 -5.15
C ASN A 440 16.44 21.89 -3.88
N GLN A 441 17.59 21.20 -3.78
CA GLN A 441 18.58 21.44 -2.72
C GLN A 441 19.19 22.84 -2.83
N ALA A 442 19.60 23.26 -4.03
CA ALA A 442 20.21 24.58 -4.25
C ALA A 442 19.24 25.75 -3.95
N GLN A 443 17.94 25.53 -4.16
CA GLN A 443 16.90 26.50 -3.79
C GLN A 443 16.48 26.44 -2.31
N GLY A 444 17.02 25.47 -1.54
CA GLY A 444 16.74 25.32 -0.11
C GLY A 444 15.42 24.61 0.22
N TYR A 445 14.79 23.93 -0.75
CA TYR A 445 13.60 23.11 -0.51
C TYR A 445 13.94 21.74 0.08
N LEU A 446 15.17 21.27 -0.11
CA LEU A 446 15.70 20.05 0.51
C LEU A 446 16.92 20.39 1.37
N THR A 447 16.95 19.88 2.60
CA THR A 447 18.18 19.88 3.41
C THR A 447 19.19 18.88 2.82
N PRO A 448 20.48 18.95 3.19
CA PRO A 448 21.47 17.95 2.79
C PRO A 448 21.06 16.51 3.17
N GLU A 449 20.46 16.31 4.35
CA GLU A 449 19.95 14.99 4.76
C GLU A 449 18.78 14.54 3.87
N GLN A 450 17.81 15.42 3.60
CA GLN A 450 16.66 15.11 2.74
C GLN A 450 17.07 14.83 1.29
N TYR A 451 18.09 15.53 0.78
CA TYR A 451 18.67 15.24 -0.52
C TYR A 451 19.25 13.82 -0.58
N GLN A 452 20.04 13.43 0.43
CA GLN A 452 20.62 12.10 0.49
C GLN A 452 19.54 11.01 0.64
N GLN A 453 18.52 11.24 1.48
CA GLN A 453 17.39 10.33 1.63
C GLN A 453 16.61 10.19 0.32
N ALA A 454 16.38 11.28 -0.41
CA ALA A 454 15.71 11.26 -1.70
C ALA A 454 16.50 10.50 -2.78
N GLN A 455 17.84 10.55 -2.75
CA GLN A 455 18.68 9.74 -3.65
C GLN A 455 18.51 8.23 -3.37
N ASN A 456 18.52 7.84 -2.09
CA ASN A 456 18.32 6.44 -1.71
C ASN A 456 16.90 5.95 -2.02
N ASN A 457 15.90 6.83 -1.91
CA ASN A 457 14.51 6.51 -2.16
C ASN A 457 14.24 6.13 -3.64
N THR A 458 15.01 6.68 -4.58
CA THR A 458 14.90 6.28 -6.00
C THR A 458 15.23 4.80 -6.17
N SER A 459 16.37 4.34 -5.66
CA SER A 459 16.77 2.93 -5.73
C SER A 459 15.80 2.01 -4.98
N TYR A 460 15.31 2.45 -3.82
CA TYR A 460 14.30 1.74 -3.04
C TYR A 460 13.00 1.51 -3.85
N LEU A 461 12.49 2.53 -4.53
CA LEU A 461 11.29 2.41 -5.38
C LEU A 461 11.53 1.51 -6.61
N GLN A 462 12.72 1.56 -7.21
CA GLN A 462 13.08 0.63 -8.31
C GLN A 462 13.11 -0.82 -7.82
N ALA A 463 13.64 -1.07 -6.62
CA ALA A 463 13.66 -2.39 -6.01
C ALA A 463 12.24 -2.90 -5.71
N ILE A 464 11.36 -2.05 -5.15
CA ILE A 464 9.94 -2.39 -4.94
C ILE A 464 9.27 -2.76 -6.27
N ALA A 465 9.43 -1.94 -7.30
CA ALA A 465 8.83 -2.20 -8.62
C ALA A 465 9.35 -3.50 -9.24
N THR A 466 10.65 -3.78 -9.09
CA THR A 466 11.28 -5.04 -9.54
C THR A 466 10.64 -6.25 -8.88
N VAL A 467 10.46 -6.20 -7.56
CA VAL A 467 9.86 -7.31 -6.79
C VAL A 467 8.39 -7.49 -7.17
N LYS A 468 7.63 -6.41 -7.33
CA LYS A 468 6.22 -6.45 -7.78
C LYS A 468 6.10 -6.96 -9.22
N GLN A 469 7.02 -6.58 -10.11
CA GLN A 469 7.07 -7.13 -11.47
C GLN A 469 7.35 -8.64 -11.45
N ALA A 470 8.30 -9.07 -10.62
CA ALA A 470 8.63 -10.48 -10.45
C ALA A 470 7.46 -11.29 -9.87
N SER A 471 6.69 -10.71 -8.94
CA SER A 471 5.52 -11.38 -8.36
C SER A 471 4.42 -11.61 -9.39
N LEU A 472 4.24 -10.74 -10.39
CA LEU A 472 3.31 -10.95 -11.50
C LEU A 472 3.63 -12.23 -12.29
N LEU A 473 4.91 -12.52 -12.53
CA LEU A 473 5.30 -13.78 -13.20
C LEU A 473 4.81 -14.99 -12.42
N THR A 474 4.85 -14.95 -11.09
CA THR A 474 4.37 -16.06 -10.24
C THR A 474 2.85 -16.19 -10.20
N GLN A 475 2.10 -15.21 -10.72
CA GLN A 475 0.63 -15.19 -10.80
C GLN A 475 0.11 -15.59 -12.18
N GLN A 476 0.95 -15.50 -13.24
CA GLN A 476 0.60 -16.00 -14.56
C GLN A 476 0.55 -17.54 -14.53
N GLY A 477 -0.66 -18.11 -14.44
CA GLY A 477 -0.90 -19.56 -14.41
C GLY A 477 -0.58 -20.33 -15.70
N GLY A 478 0.29 -19.80 -16.57
CA GLY A 478 0.72 -20.41 -17.84
C GLY A 478 2.09 -21.09 -17.77
N GLU A 479 2.55 -21.64 -18.89
CA GLU A 479 3.93 -22.17 -19.02
C GLU A 479 4.92 -21.00 -19.02
N ILE A 480 5.57 -20.77 -17.87
CA ILE A 480 6.59 -19.73 -17.72
C ILE A 480 7.92 -20.29 -18.24
N ASN A 481 8.56 -19.57 -19.15
CA ASN A 481 9.87 -19.94 -19.67
C ASN A 481 10.93 -19.93 -18.56
N ILE A 482 11.73 -21.00 -18.44
CA ILE A 482 12.75 -21.17 -17.40
C ILE A 482 13.81 -20.05 -17.44
N GLY A 483 14.19 -19.58 -18.63
CA GLY A 483 15.11 -18.45 -18.80
C GLY A 483 14.58 -17.15 -18.20
N ASN A 484 13.26 -16.92 -18.26
CA ASN A 484 12.61 -15.76 -17.62
C ASN A 484 12.60 -15.91 -16.09
N ILE A 485 12.39 -17.11 -15.56
CA ILE A 485 12.45 -17.36 -14.11
C ILE A 485 13.85 -17.07 -13.59
N LEU A 486 14.87 -17.59 -14.26
CA LEU A 486 16.27 -17.40 -13.87
C LEU A 486 16.71 -15.94 -13.92
N SER A 487 16.39 -15.22 -15.00
CA SER A 487 16.70 -13.78 -15.08
C SER A 487 15.96 -12.97 -14.00
N THR A 488 14.72 -13.36 -13.68
CA THR A 488 13.94 -12.74 -12.60
C THR A 488 14.56 -13.01 -11.23
N ILE A 489 15.04 -14.23 -10.95
CA ILE A 489 15.72 -14.56 -9.68
C ILE A 489 16.93 -13.65 -9.46
N VAL A 490 17.78 -13.45 -10.49
CA VAL A 490 18.93 -12.53 -10.40
C VAL A 490 18.47 -11.11 -10.10
N THR A 491 17.44 -10.65 -10.82
CA THR A 491 16.94 -9.28 -10.67
C THR A 491 16.33 -9.05 -9.29
N VAL A 492 15.58 -10.02 -8.76
CA VAL A 492 15.05 -10.00 -7.39
C VAL A 492 16.17 -10.07 -6.35
N ASN A 493 17.24 -10.84 -6.60
CA ASN A 493 18.38 -10.90 -5.69
C ASN A 493 19.08 -9.54 -5.58
N ASN A 494 19.24 -8.84 -6.70
CA ASN A 494 19.76 -7.47 -6.70
C ASN A 494 18.81 -6.50 -5.97
N ALA A 495 17.50 -6.65 -6.14
CA ALA A 495 16.51 -5.85 -5.41
C ALA A 495 16.55 -6.12 -3.89
N ILE A 496 16.74 -7.38 -3.45
CA ILE A 496 16.93 -7.71 -2.04
C ILE A 496 18.15 -6.98 -1.47
N ASN A 497 19.29 -7.05 -2.16
CA ASN A 497 20.50 -6.36 -1.72
C ASN A 497 20.28 -4.84 -1.60
N GLU A 498 19.56 -4.23 -2.55
CA GLU A 498 19.27 -2.80 -2.52
C GLU A 498 18.32 -2.45 -1.37
N LEU A 499 17.27 -3.25 -1.13
CA LEU A 499 16.35 -3.08 0.00
C LEU A 499 17.09 -3.22 1.34
N GLU A 500 18.04 -4.15 1.46
CA GLU A 500 18.87 -4.29 2.68
C GLU A 500 19.78 -3.08 2.93
N LEU A 501 20.19 -2.37 1.88
CA LEU A 501 21.02 -1.16 2.00
C LEU A 501 20.19 0.11 2.27
N THR A 502 18.94 0.15 1.81
CA THR A 502 18.10 1.36 1.77
C THR A 502 16.95 1.35 2.78
N ALA A 503 16.55 0.19 3.30
CA ALA A 503 15.50 0.10 4.31
C ALA A 503 15.91 0.77 5.62
N GLU A 504 15.00 1.56 6.19
CA GLU A 504 15.23 2.28 7.45
C GLU A 504 15.07 1.37 8.70
N THR A 505 14.49 0.17 8.53
CA THR A 505 14.22 -0.78 9.63
C THR A 505 14.51 -2.22 9.24
N ASP A 506 14.93 -3.04 10.23
CA ASP A 506 15.22 -4.47 10.04
C ASP A 506 13.96 -5.31 9.66
N ASN A 507 12.75 -4.79 9.92
CA ASN A 507 11.46 -5.44 9.63
C ASN A 507 10.71 -4.76 8.47
N ASP A 508 11.41 -4.44 7.38
CA ASP A 508 10.79 -3.88 6.18
C ASP A 508 9.89 -4.91 5.46
N TYR A 509 8.63 -4.52 5.21
CA TYR A 509 7.63 -5.36 4.53
C TYR A 509 8.06 -5.76 3.10
N PHE A 510 8.66 -4.83 2.34
CA PHE A 510 9.04 -5.09 0.96
C PHE A 510 10.27 -5.99 0.87
N LEU A 511 11.19 -5.91 1.83
CA LEU A 511 12.27 -6.86 1.98
C LEU A 511 11.74 -8.28 2.27
N ALA A 512 10.78 -8.40 3.20
CA ALA A 512 10.10 -9.68 3.46
C ALA A 512 9.39 -10.21 2.21
N HIS A 513 8.66 -9.35 1.49
CA HIS A 513 7.97 -9.68 0.25
C HIS A 513 8.95 -10.13 -0.85
N ALA A 514 10.11 -9.47 -0.98
CA ALA A 514 11.15 -9.82 -1.94
C ALA A 514 11.74 -11.21 -1.69
N ARG A 515 12.02 -11.54 -0.43
CA ARG A 515 12.50 -12.87 -0.03
C ARG A 515 11.47 -13.96 -0.37
N ILE A 516 10.18 -13.68 -0.13
CA ILE A 516 9.08 -14.60 -0.48
C ILE A 516 8.97 -14.80 -2.00
N VAL A 517 9.00 -13.71 -2.78
CA VAL A 517 8.95 -13.80 -4.25
C VAL A 517 10.14 -14.58 -4.80
N LYS A 518 11.34 -14.38 -4.25
CA LYS A 518 12.53 -15.18 -4.61
C LYS A 518 12.33 -16.66 -4.26
N ALA A 519 11.80 -16.96 -3.08
CA ALA A 519 11.52 -18.33 -2.67
C ALA A 519 10.49 -19.00 -3.59
N ASP A 520 9.40 -18.31 -3.95
CA ASP A 520 8.41 -18.77 -4.93
C ASP A 520 9.07 -19.10 -6.28
N LEU A 521 9.93 -18.21 -6.81
CA LEU A 521 10.63 -18.42 -8.08
C LEU A 521 11.61 -19.61 -8.03
N LEU A 522 12.34 -19.78 -6.93
CA LEU A 522 13.23 -20.94 -6.71
C LEU A 522 12.43 -22.25 -6.70
N LEU A 523 11.23 -22.24 -6.12
CA LEU A 523 10.34 -23.40 -6.13
C LEU A 523 9.80 -23.70 -7.54
N PHE A 524 9.42 -22.68 -8.33
CA PHE A 524 9.06 -22.86 -9.74
C PHE A 524 10.21 -23.44 -10.57
N LEU A 525 11.45 -23.02 -10.31
CA LEU A 525 12.63 -23.56 -10.96
C LEU A 525 12.86 -25.04 -10.55
N ALA A 526 12.71 -25.34 -9.27
CA ALA A 526 12.82 -26.70 -8.74
C ALA A 526 11.73 -27.64 -9.32
N ASP A 527 10.51 -27.13 -9.53
CA ASP A 527 9.44 -27.86 -10.21
C ASP A 527 9.81 -28.14 -11.68
N SER A 528 10.25 -27.10 -12.41
CA SER A 528 10.60 -27.18 -13.83
C SER A 528 11.77 -28.14 -14.10
N ALA A 529 12.77 -28.18 -13.23
CA ALA A 529 13.93 -29.07 -13.35
C ALA A 529 13.55 -30.56 -13.29
N LYS A 530 12.47 -30.92 -12.57
CA LYS A 530 12.00 -32.31 -12.47
C LYS A 530 11.45 -32.84 -13.80
N TYR A 531 10.82 -31.99 -14.62
CA TYR A 531 10.23 -32.38 -15.91
C TYR A 531 11.29 -32.74 -16.99
N ALA A 532 12.55 -32.35 -16.79
CA ALA A 532 13.66 -32.75 -17.66
C ALA A 532 14.00 -34.26 -17.55
N PHE A 533 13.47 -34.98 -16.54
CA PHE A 533 13.90 -36.33 -16.20
C PHE A 533 13.12 -37.49 -16.85
N TRP A 534 11.96 -37.26 -17.48
CA TRP A 534 11.03 -38.36 -17.81
C TRP A 534 10.79 -38.58 -19.33
N PRO A 535 11.41 -39.62 -19.95
CA PRO A 535 11.40 -39.86 -21.41
C PRO A 535 10.12 -40.45 -22.04
N TYR A 536 9.14 -40.95 -21.29
CA TYR A 536 8.25 -42.00 -21.82
C TYR A 536 6.98 -41.51 -22.55
N THR A 537 7.09 -41.59 -23.88
CA THR A 537 6.10 -41.89 -24.94
C THR A 537 4.94 -40.96 -25.29
N GLU A 538 4.39 -40.11 -24.41
CA GLU A 538 3.33 -39.17 -24.85
C GLU A 538 3.73 -37.68 -24.83
N ASP A 539 4.78 -37.29 -24.09
CA ASP A 539 5.16 -35.87 -23.97
C ASP A 539 6.66 -35.55 -24.18
N ARG A 540 7.32 -36.32 -25.07
CA ARG A 540 8.74 -36.14 -25.44
C ARG A 540 9.08 -34.72 -25.89
N ALA A 541 8.12 -33.99 -26.45
CA ALA A 541 8.30 -32.62 -26.92
C ALA A 541 8.45 -31.63 -25.76
N THR A 542 7.71 -31.83 -24.66
CA THR A 542 7.71 -30.96 -23.48
C THR A 542 8.99 -31.14 -22.67
N SER A 543 9.42 -32.38 -22.41
CA SER A 543 10.72 -32.63 -21.75
C SER A 543 11.90 -32.14 -22.59
N LEU A 544 11.87 -32.33 -23.91
CA LEU A 544 12.90 -31.81 -24.82
C LEU A 544 12.89 -30.27 -24.87
N ARG A 545 11.71 -29.64 -24.85
CA ARG A 545 11.59 -28.17 -24.80
C ARG A 545 12.16 -27.61 -23.50
N HIS A 546 11.78 -28.14 -22.33
CA HIS A 546 12.32 -27.67 -21.05
C HIS A 546 13.82 -27.94 -20.92
N PHE A 547 14.31 -29.06 -21.47
CA PHE A 547 15.74 -29.33 -21.60
C PHE A 547 16.45 -28.27 -22.43
N LEU A 548 15.97 -27.99 -23.64
CA LEU A 548 16.54 -26.98 -24.54
C LEU A 548 16.44 -25.56 -23.95
N GLU A 549 15.39 -25.25 -23.18
CA GLU A 549 15.24 -23.99 -22.46
C GLU A 549 16.29 -23.84 -21.34
N ILE A 550 16.55 -24.91 -20.58
CA ILE A 550 17.62 -24.96 -19.57
C ILE A 550 19.00 -24.83 -20.24
N GLU A 551 19.25 -25.54 -21.34
CA GLU A 551 20.49 -25.47 -22.11
C GLU A 551 20.71 -24.07 -22.74
N THR A 552 19.67 -23.45 -23.28
CA THR A 552 19.77 -22.06 -23.81
C THR A 552 20.08 -21.06 -22.69
N ALA A 553 19.57 -21.31 -21.49
CA ALA A 553 19.86 -20.49 -20.32
C ALA A 553 21.30 -20.72 -19.78
N ARG A 554 21.92 -21.90 -19.99
CA ARG A 554 23.34 -22.20 -19.68
C ARG A 554 24.31 -21.23 -20.34
N ASP A 555 24.06 -20.94 -21.62
CA ASP A 555 24.89 -20.04 -22.43
C ASP A 555 24.77 -18.57 -22.00
N SER A 556 23.85 -18.27 -21.08
CA SER A 556 23.63 -16.96 -20.50
C SER A 556 24.35 -16.86 -19.15
N GLN A 557 25.21 -15.84 -18.98
CA GLN A 557 25.95 -15.54 -17.74
C GLN A 557 25.05 -15.46 -16.47
N LEU A 558 23.73 -15.27 -16.66
CA LEU A 558 22.67 -15.07 -15.66
C LEU A 558 22.56 -16.18 -14.61
N ILE A 559 22.87 -17.45 -14.94
CA ILE A 559 22.69 -18.55 -13.99
C ILE A 559 23.82 -18.60 -12.95
N CYS A 560 25.02 -18.17 -13.34
CA CYS A 560 26.18 -18.08 -12.45
C CYS A 560 25.99 -17.06 -11.32
N ASP A 561 25.08 -16.09 -11.50
CA ASP A 561 24.79 -15.04 -10.52
C ASP A 561 23.57 -15.37 -9.64
N ALA A 562 22.75 -16.35 -10.02
CA ALA A 562 21.48 -16.69 -9.36
C ALA A 562 21.60 -17.77 -8.25
N VAL A 563 22.54 -18.70 -8.39
CA VAL A 563 22.73 -19.88 -7.54
C VAL A 563 24.24 -20.17 -7.46
N ASP A 564 24.72 -20.73 -6.35
CA ASP A 564 26.14 -21.02 -6.12
C ASP A 564 26.77 -21.78 -7.31
N GLN A 565 27.83 -21.21 -7.90
CA GLN A 565 28.36 -21.54 -9.24
C GLN A 565 28.67 -23.04 -9.43
N ASN A 566 29.06 -23.74 -8.36
CA ASN A 566 29.52 -25.12 -8.44
C ASN A 566 28.38 -26.13 -8.66
N ASP A 567 27.18 -25.89 -8.13
CA ASP A 567 26.09 -26.85 -8.19
C ASP A 567 25.37 -26.83 -9.55
N VAL A 568 25.33 -25.66 -10.19
CA VAL A 568 24.69 -25.49 -11.49
C VAL A 568 25.61 -25.90 -12.66
N LEU A 569 26.92 -25.65 -12.57
CA LEU A 569 27.86 -26.18 -13.56
C LEU A 569 27.85 -27.71 -13.59
N LEU A 570 27.73 -28.34 -12.42
CA LEU A 570 27.60 -29.80 -12.30
C LEU A 570 26.30 -30.31 -12.93
N LEU A 571 25.19 -29.56 -12.78
CA LEU A 571 23.91 -29.86 -13.40
C LEU A 571 24.00 -29.89 -14.94
N PHE A 572 24.66 -28.89 -15.52
CA PHE A 572 24.75 -28.73 -16.97
C PHE A 572 25.58 -29.81 -17.64
N ASP A 573 26.73 -30.17 -17.04
CA ASP A 573 27.58 -31.24 -17.54
C ASP A 573 26.86 -32.61 -17.52
N GLN A 574 25.90 -32.80 -16.61
CA GLN A 574 25.15 -34.05 -16.50
C GLN A 574 23.86 -34.07 -17.32
N LEU A 575 23.21 -32.92 -17.52
CA LEU A 575 22.09 -32.75 -18.46
C LEU A 575 22.53 -32.95 -19.92
N GLU A 576 23.67 -32.38 -20.33
CA GLU A 576 24.25 -32.57 -21.66
C GLU A 576 24.55 -34.05 -21.95
N LEU A 577 24.99 -34.79 -20.92
CA LEU A 577 25.21 -36.23 -20.99
C LEU A 577 23.89 -37.01 -21.18
N ILE A 578 22.83 -36.65 -20.44
CA ILE A 578 21.50 -37.26 -20.58
C ILE A 578 20.97 -37.05 -22.00
N TYR A 579 21.05 -35.84 -22.56
CA TYR A 579 20.61 -35.51 -23.92
C TYR A 579 21.33 -36.30 -25.01
N TYR A 580 22.65 -36.46 -24.88
CA TYR A 580 23.45 -37.28 -25.80
C TYR A 580 22.96 -38.73 -25.88
N TYR A 581 22.47 -39.30 -24.77
CA TYR A 581 21.88 -40.64 -24.74
C TYR A 581 20.45 -40.69 -25.30
N PHE A 582 19.68 -39.60 -25.14
CA PHE A 582 18.35 -39.45 -25.74
C PHE A 582 18.39 -39.41 -27.27
N GLU A 583 19.33 -38.67 -27.88
CA GLU A 583 19.49 -38.62 -29.34
C GLU A 583 19.97 -39.95 -29.94
N THR A 584 20.77 -40.72 -29.20
CA THR A 584 21.46 -41.91 -29.73
C THR A 584 20.68 -43.22 -29.55
N ASN A 585 19.51 -43.20 -28.89
CA ASN A 585 18.60 -44.35 -28.74
C ASN A 585 19.28 -45.62 -28.13
N GLN A 586 20.35 -45.43 -27.37
CA GLN A 586 21.06 -46.52 -26.69
C GLN A 586 20.40 -46.85 -25.35
N THR A 587 20.34 -48.13 -24.96
CA THR A 587 19.92 -48.55 -23.62
C THR A 587 20.85 -47.95 -22.57
N VAL A 588 20.29 -47.26 -21.57
CA VAL A 588 21.01 -46.37 -20.65
C VAL A 588 21.21 -47.03 -19.27
N PRO A 589 22.41 -47.56 -18.92
CA PRO A 589 22.49 -48.43 -17.74
C PRO A 589 23.38 -47.98 -16.55
N GLU A 590 24.13 -46.87 -16.59
CA GLU A 590 24.97 -46.48 -15.42
C GLU A 590 25.09 -44.96 -15.17
N HIS A 591 24.96 -44.10 -16.19
CA HIS A 591 25.12 -42.64 -16.06
C HIS A 591 23.84 -41.86 -15.72
N ILE A 592 22.65 -42.50 -15.77
CA ILE A 592 21.41 -41.91 -15.22
C ILE A 592 21.54 -41.66 -13.72
N ASN A 593 22.28 -42.51 -13.01
CA ASN A 593 22.39 -42.42 -11.56
C ASN A 593 23.10 -41.13 -11.15
N SER A 594 24.20 -40.75 -11.80
CA SER A 594 24.89 -39.48 -11.47
C SER A 594 24.04 -38.25 -11.83
N GLY A 595 23.34 -38.28 -12.98
CA GLY A 595 22.55 -37.14 -13.44
C GLY A 595 21.25 -36.96 -12.66
N ALA A 596 20.62 -38.07 -12.27
CA ALA A 596 19.50 -38.10 -11.33
C ALA A 596 19.92 -37.51 -9.99
N ASN A 597 21.05 -37.95 -9.46
CA ASN A 597 21.55 -37.47 -8.18
C ASN A 597 21.85 -35.98 -8.23
N ALA A 598 22.53 -35.47 -9.27
CA ALA A 598 22.80 -34.05 -9.42
C ALA A 598 21.52 -33.18 -9.52
N LEU A 599 20.49 -33.66 -10.23
CA LEU A 599 19.19 -32.97 -10.33
C LEU A 599 18.36 -33.03 -9.05
N PHE A 600 18.37 -34.17 -8.34
CA PHE A 600 17.73 -34.29 -7.02
C PHE A 600 18.45 -33.43 -5.99
N ASP A 601 19.79 -33.43 -5.98
CA ASP A 601 20.61 -32.58 -5.11
C ASP A 601 20.37 -31.10 -5.41
N LEU A 602 20.21 -30.70 -6.69
CA LEU A 602 19.81 -29.34 -7.05
C LEU A 602 18.40 -29.00 -6.56
N THR A 603 17.42 -29.87 -6.79
CA THR A 603 16.03 -29.64 -6.36
C THR A 603 15.96 -29.51 -4.84
N ALA A 604 16.70 -30.35 -4.11
CA ALA A 604 16.86 -30.24 -2.67
C ALA A 604 17.57 -28.95 -2.26
N GLY A 605 18.63 -28.55 -2.98
CA GLY A 605 19.34 -27.29 -2.77
C GLY A 605 18.45 -26.05 -2.96
N LEU A 606 17.69 -25.99 -4.05
CA LEU A 606 16.73 -24.93 -4.35
C LEU A 606 15.61 -24.88 -3.31
N TYR A 607 15.11 -26.05 -2.89
CA TYR A 607 14.09 -26.13 -1.84
C TYR A 607 14.63 -25.65 -0.49
N ASN A 608 15.84 -26.06 -0.10
CA ASN A 608 16.48 -25.63 1.14
C ASN A 608 16.73 -24.11 1.12
N GLN A 609 17.19 -23.54 0.00
CA GLN A 609 17.34 -22.09 -0.15
C GLN A 609 15.99 -21.35 -0.04
N ALA A 610 14.93 -21.87 -0.65
CA ALA A 610 13.59 -21.31 -0.51
C ALA A 610 13.11 -21.37 0.95
N ASN A 611 13.35 -22.49 1.64
CA ASN A 611 13.01 -22.67 3.05
C ASN A 611 13.80 -21.71 3.97
N ASP A 612 15.09 -21.53 3.72
CA ASP A 612 15.94 -20.60 4.47
C ASP A 612 15.44 -19.15 4.30
N LEU A 613 15.05 -18.75 3.08
CA LEU A 613 14.44 -17.45 2.82
C LEU A 613 13.11 -17.25 3.56
N TYR A 614 12.26 -18.29 3.64
CA TYR A 614 11.05 -18.24 4.46
C TYR A 614 11.36 -18.10 5.95
N GLN A 615 12.36 -18.81 6.47
CA GLN A 615 12.76 -18.68 7.88
C GLN A 615 13.32 -17.30 8.23
N GLN A 616 13.89 -16.59 7.25
CA GLN A 616 14.35 -15.20 7.39
C GLN A 616 13.21 -14.17 7.33
N THR A 617 11.96 -14.59 7.13
CA THR A 617 10.80 -13.70 7.11
C THR A 617 10.34 -13.41 8.56
N PRO A 618 10.20 -12.13 8.95
CA PRO A 618 9.70 -11.77 10.28
C PRO A 618 8.35 -12.42 10.61
N PRO A 619 8.11 -12.88 11.85
CA PRO A 619 6.87 -13.57 12.23
C PRO A 619 5.60 -12.76 11.98
N GLU A 620 5.64 -11.43 12.04
CA GLU A 620 4.49 -10.57 11.72
C GLU A 620 4.03 -10.67 10.26
N PHE A 621 4.93 -11.02 9.33
CA PHE A 621 4.62 -11.18 7.91
C PHE A 621 4.30 -12.63 7.54
N SER A 622 4.07 -13.48 8.54
CA SER A 622 3.85 -14.91 8.34
C SER A 622 2.65 -15.26 7.47
N TYR A 623 1.65 -14.38 7.43
CA TYR A 623 0.49 -14.54 6.57
C TYR A 623 0.86 -14.56 5.08
N LEU A 624 1.93 -13.88 4.67
CA LEU A 624 2.38 -13.78 3.27
C LEU A 624 2.84 -15.12 2.68
N TYR A 625 3.29 -16.08 3.51
CA TYR A 625 3.70 -17.41 3.03
C TYR A 625 2.59 -18.48 3.09
N THR A 626 1.38 -18.15 3.57
CA THR A 626 0.26 -19.11 3.57
C THR A 626 -0.16 -19.46 2.14
N VAL A 627 -0.03 -18.51 1.20
CA VAL A 627 -0.23 -18.71 -0.25
C VAL A 627 0.94 -19.47 -0.86
N SER A 628 2.19 -19.22 -0.43
CA SER A 628 3.36 -20.00 -0.85
C SER A 628 3.30 -21.46 -0.38
N ARG A 629 2.72 -21.76 0.79
CA ARG A 629 2.40 -23.15 1.19
C ARG A 629 1.42 -23.80 0.22
N ILE A 630 0.44 -23.06 -0.28
CA ILE A 630 -0.50 -23.54 -1.31
C ILE A 630 0.26 -23.75 -2.64
N LYS A 631 1.16 -22.85 -3.05
CA LYS A 631 1.99 -23.02 -4.26
C LYS A 631 3.01 -24.15 -4.19
N MET A 632 3.68 -24.34 -3.05
CA MET A 632 4.53 -25.51 -2.77
C MET A 632 3.70 -26.81 -2.85
N THR A 633 2.46 -26.75 -2.36
CA THR A 633 1.51 -27.86 -2.46
C THR A 633 1.02 -28.06 -3.91
N GLU A 634 0.80 -26.99 -4.68
CA GLU A 634 0.43 -27.02 -6.10
C GLU A 634 1.54 -27.50 -7.02
N ILE A 635 2.80 -27.18 -6.72
CA ILE A 635 3.98 -27.77 -7.36
C ILE A 635 4.02 -29.28 -7.06
N GLY A 636 3.72 -29.66 -5.81
CA GLY A 636 3.46 -31.07 -5.46
C GLY A 636 2.29 -31.68 -6.23
N VAL A 637 1.20 -30.93 -6.49
CA VAL A 637 0.01 -31.33 -7.29
C VAL A 637 0.37 -31.54 -8.76
N ARG A 638 1.17 -30.67 -9.38
CA ARG A 638 1.54 -30.78 -10.81
C ARG A 638 2.61 -31.83 -11.07
N THR A 639 3.53 -32.00 -10.12
CA THR A 639 4.42 -33.17 -10.07
C THR A 639 3.56 -34.46 -10.04
N ALA A 640 2.46 -34.44 -9.28
CA ALA A 640 1.48 -35.52 -9.17
C ALA A 640 0.62 -35.77 -10.44
N ASP A 641 0.17 -34.72 -11.14
CA ASP A 641 -0.61 -34.83 -12.40
C ASP A 641 0.22 -35.32 -13.59
N PHE A 642 1.56 -35.25 -13.54
CA PHE A 642 2.45 -35.79 -14.57
C PHE A 642 2.97 -37.20 -14.22
N ILE A 643 3.18 -37.47 -12.93
CA ILE A 643 3.24 -38.83 -12.36
C ILE A 643 2.00 -39.67 -12.77
N ASP A 644 0.89 -39.02 -13.12
CA ASP A 644 -0.33 -39.62 -13.69
C ASP A 644 -0.15 -40.41 -15.01
N SER A 645 1.01 -40.30 -15.67
CA SER A 645 1.31 -41.04 -16.91
C SER A 645 2.06 -42.38 -16.70
N GLU A 646 2.89 -42.52 -15.65
CA GLU A 646 3.62 -43.76 -15.31
C GLU A 646 3.30 -44.35 -13.93
N PHE A 647 2.87 -43.54 -12.96
CA PHE A 647 2.52 -43.94 -11.60
C PHE A 647 1.27 -43.20 -11.08
N ARG A 648 0.11 -43.35 -11.76
CA ARG A 648 -1.27 -42.84 -11.45
C ARG A 648 -1.77 -42.82 -10.00
N TYR A 649 -0.95 -43.21 -9.04
CA TYR A 649 -1.33 -43.79 -7.78
C TYR A 649 -0.56 -43.27 -6.56
N LEU A 650 0.44 -42.39 -6.75
CA LEU A 650 1.15 -41.75 -5.64
C LEU A 650 0.47 -40.48 -5.11
N VAL A 651 -0.77 -40.17 -5.53
CA VAL A 651 -1.44 -38.88 -5.22
C VAL A 651 -2.71 -39.02 -4.37
N PRO A 652 -2.63 -39.32 -3.05
CA PRO A 652 -3.75 -39.12 -2.14
C PRO A 652 -3.89 -37.67 -1.64
N PHE A 653 -2.95 -36.77 -1.93
CA PHE A 653 -2.75 -35.53 -1.17
C PHE A 653 -3.79 -34.42 -1.41
N ASN A 654 -4.38 -34.28 -2.61
CA ASN A 654 -4.95 -32.99 -3.03
C ASN A 654 -6.47 -32.86 -3.01
N THR A 655 -7.18 -33.93 -2.63
CA THR A 655 -8.64 -33.95 -2.49
C THR A 655 -9.10 -34.13 -1.04
N ASP A 656 -8.16 -34.21 -0.08
CA ASP A 656 -8.42 -34.51 1.33
C ASP A 656 -8.42 -33.23 2.21
N PRO A 657 -9.57 -32.80 2.76
CA PRO A 657 -9.66 -31.66 3.67
C PRO A 657 -8.88 -31.82 4.99
N ALA A 658 -8.58 -33.05 5.43
CA ALA A 658 -7.86 -33.30 6.68
C ALA A 658 -6.33 -33.19 6.53
N LEU A 659 -5.79 -33.48 5.34
CA LEU A 659 -4.37 -33.27 5.03
C LEU A 659 -4.04 -31.77 4.80
N ARG A 660 -5.03 -30.95 4.44
CA ARG A 660 -4.92 -29.47 4.42
C ARG A 660 -4.83 -28.85 5.81
N LEU A 661 -5.29 -29.57 6.85
CA LEU A 661 -5.36 -29.08 8.24
C LEU A 661 -4.19 -29.57 9.11
N SER A 662 -3.41 -30.55 8.63
CA SER A 662 -2.21 -31.01 9.32
C SER A 662 -1.03 -30.12 8.91
N ALA A 663 -0.21 -29.71 9.88
CA ALA A 663 1.04 -29.02 9.58
C ALA A 663 1.90 -29.97 8.73
N ILE A 664 2.24 -29.56 7.50
CA ILE A 664 3.21 -30.25 6.66
C ILE A 664 4.45 -30.52 7.55
N PRO A 665 4.85 -31.79 7.77
CA PRO A 665 6.10 -32.05 8.44
C PRO A 665 7.21 -31.55 7.52
N ASP A 666 8.10 -30.75 8.11
CA ASP A 666 9.49 -30.37 7.80
C ASP A 666 10.20 -31.05 6.60
N SER A 667 11.37 -30.51 6.24
CA SER A 667 12.41 -31.11 5.35
C SER A 667 12.45 -32.65 5.29
N SER A 668 12.19 -33.34 6.42
CA SER A 668 12.03 -34.79 6.56
C SER A 668 11.03 -35.44 5.59
N PHE A 669 9.88 -34.83 5.29
CA PHE A 669 8.88 -35.42 4.39
C PHE A 669 9.40 -35.50 2.96
N LEU A 670 9.98 -34.41 2.47
CA LEU A 670 10.52 -34.33 1.11
C LEU A 670 11.76 -35.20 0.96
N ASP A 671 12.60 -35.30 1.99
CA ASP A 671 13.73 -36.21 2.00
C ASP A 671 13.27 -37.68 1.84
N VAL A 672 12.19 -38.07 2.53
CA VAL A 672 11.57 -39.41 2.38
C VAL A 672 11.01 -39.61 0.98
N GLU A 673 10.28 -38.63 0.45
CA GLU A 673 9.66 -38.69 -0.88
C GLU A 673 10.71 -38.76 -2.00
N GLN A 674 11.75 -37.92 -1.95
CA GLN A 674 12.86 -37.92 -2.91
C GLN A 674 13.66 -39.22 -2.86
N THR A 675 13.99 -39.69 -1.66
CA THR A 675 14.68 -41.00 -1.48
C THR A 675 13.84 -42.12 -2.10
N TYR A 676 12.52 -42.05 -1.94
CA TYR A 676 11.59 -43.04 -2.46
C TYR A 676 11.47 -43.00 -3.99
N LEU A 677 11.30 -41.81 -4.59
CA LEU A 677 11.26 -41.63 -6.04
C LEU A 677 12.57 -42.09 -6.70
N ARG A 678 13.72 -41.76 -6.11
CA ARG A 678 15.03 -42.23 -6.56
C ARG A 678 15.11 -43.75 -6.55
N ALA A 679 14.60 -44.39 -5.50
CA ALA A 679 14.59 -45.84 -5.40
C ALA A 679 13.69 -46.50 -6.47
N LEU A 680 12.54 -45.90 -6.78
CA LEU A 680 11.65 -46.37 -7.85
C LEU A 680 12.28 -46.26 -9.24
N LEU A 681 12.98 -45.16 -9.53
CA LEU A 681 13.71 -44.95 -10.78
C LEU A 681 14.82 -45.99 -10.98
N LEU A 682 15.55 -46.31 -9.91
CA LEU A 682 16.61 -47.32 -9.96
C LEU A 682 16.02 -48.73 -10.14
N ALA A 683 14.87 -48.99 -9.52
CA ALA A 683 14.16 -50.26 -9.68
C ALA A 683 13.64 -50.46 -11.11
N SER A 684 13.18 -49.40 -11.78
CA SER A 684 12.72 -49.48 -13.18
C SER A 684 13.87 -49.53 -14.20
N ALA A 685 15.08 -49.10 -13.81
CA ALA A 685 16.30 -49.19 -14.60
C ALA A 685 17.09 -50.51 -14.40
N ASP A 686 16.47 -51.54 -13.81
CA ASP A 686 17.09 -52.84 -13.46
C ASP A 686 18.31 -52.73 -12.49
N GLN A 687 18.50 -51.60 -11.81
CA GLN A 687 19.53 -51.39 -10.77
C GLN A 687 19.01 -51.84 -9.39
N GLU A 688 18.59 -53.11 -9.32
CA GLU A 688 17.83 -53.67 -8.19
C GLU A 688 18.54 -53.47 -6.83
N ARG A 689 19.87 -53.60 -6.77
CA ARG A 689 20.61 -53.51 -5.49
C ARG A 689 20.60 -52.11 -4.88
N GLU A 690 20.81 -51.09 -5.70
CA GLU A 690 20.84 -49.69 -5.26
C GLU A 690 19.43 -49.19 -4.93
N ALA A 691 18.43 -49.68 -5.67
CA ALA A 691 17.03 -49.47 -5.35
C ALA A 691 16.65 -50.06 -3.99
N LEU A 692 17.10 -51.29 -3.69
CA LEU A 692 16.84 -51.94 -2.40
C LEU A 692 17.43 -51.14 -1.22
N ASP A 693 18.68 -50.69 -1.34
CA ASP A 693 19.35 -49.89 -0.30
C ASP A 693 18.59 -48.58 0.01
N LEU A 694 18.11 -47.89 -1.04
CA LEU A 694 17.32 -46.67 -0.88
C LEU A 694 15.91 -46.92 -0.36
N LEU A 695 15.24 -48.02 -0.75
CA LEU A 695 13.94 -48.39 -0.19
C LEU A 695 14.05 -48.69 1.31
N ASP A 696 15.14 -49.32 1.76
CA ASP A 696 15.42 -49.51 3.19
C ASP A 696 15.70 -48.17 3.91
N GLU A 697 16.32 -47.21 3.22
CA GLU A 697 16.49 -45.84 3.73
C GLU A 697 15.15 -45.10 3.86
N VAL A 698 14.23 -45.23 2.89
CA VAL A 698 12.86 -44.69 2.97
C VAL A 698 12.14 -45.20 4.20
N ILE A 699 12.20 -46.51 4.48
CA ILE A 699 11.55 -47.12 5.65
C ILE A 699 12.04 -46.47 6.95
N ARG A 700 13.34 -46.21 7.03
CA ARG A 700 14.00 -45.61 8.21
C ARG A 700 13.67 -44.13 8.35
N LYS A 701 13.80 -43.35 7.27
CA LYS A 701 13.53 -41.91 7.27
C LYS A 701 12.05 -41.61 7.56
N ALA A 702 11.15 -42.47 7.08
CA ALA A 702 9.71 -42.36 7.30
C ALA A 702 9.31 -42.42 8.78
N GLU A 703 10.15 -42.94 9.69
CA GLU A 703 9.90 -42.94 11.14
C GLU A 703 9.76 -41.54 11.75
N SER A 704 10.30 -40.52 11.08
CA SER A 704 10.23 -39.13 11.50
C SER A 704 8.93 -38.41 11.09
N LEU A 705 8.10 -39.05 10.27
CA LEU A 705 6.86 -38.47 9.75
C LEU A 705 5.67 -38.71 10.69
N ASP A 706 4.58 -37.97 10.47
CA ASP A 706 3.31 -38.29 11.14
C ASP A 706 2.89 -39.74 10.87
N SER A 707 2.20 -40.35 11.83
CA SER A 707 1.76 -41.74 11.81
C SER A 707 1.12 -42.21 10.50
N ASN A 708 0.38 -41.33 9.81
CA ASN A 708 -0.23 -41.66 8.52
C ASN A 708 0.80 -41.74 7.38
N TYR A 709 1.74 -40.79 7.32
CA TYR A 709 2.78 -40.74 6.29
C TYR A 709 3.88 -41.76 6.54
N GLN A 710 4.22 -41.99 7.81
CA GLN A 710 5.13 -43.06 8.22
C GLN A 710 4.62 -44.40 7.71
N ALA A 711 3.37 -44.76 8.05
CA ALA A 711 2.79 -46.02 7.62
C ALA A 711 2.72 -46.15 6.10
N TYR A 712 2.37 -45.07 5.40
CA TYR A 712 2.31 -45.04 3.94
C TYR A 712 3.66 -45.38 3.30
N PHE A 713 4.71 -44.60 3.58
CA PHE A 713 6.02 -44.79 2.94
C PHE A 713 6.68 -46.11 3.36
N GLN A 714 6.54 -46.53 4.62
CA GLN A 714 7.10 -47.79 5.08
C GLN A 714 6.45 -49.00 4.39
N VAL A 715 5.12 -49.03 4.31
CA VAL A 715 4.41 -50.15 3.68
C VAL A 715 4.71 -50.18 2.17
N HIS A 716 4.73 -49.03 1.51
CA HIS A 716 4.96 -48.97 0.07
C HIS A 716 6.41 -49.29 -0.31
N ALA A 717 7.39 -48.82 0.46
CA ALA A 717 8.78 -49.19 0.25
C ALA A 717 8.99 -50.70 0.43
N ARG A 718 8.43 -51.28 1.50
CA ARG A 718 8.46 -52.75 1.73
C ARG A 718 7.79 -53.54 0.62
N LEU A 719 6.68 -53.04 0.08
CA LEU A 719 6.00 -53.67 -1.06
C LEU A 719 6.91 -53.68 -2.29
N LYS A 720 7.59 -52.56 -2.58
CA LYS A 720 8.51 -52.46 -3.71
C LYS A 720 9.74 -53.34 -3.54
N ILE A 721 10.30 -53.43 -2.33
CA ILE A 721 11.35 -54.40 -1.99
C ILE A 721 10.86 -55.84 -2.28
N ALA A 722 9.64 -56.18 -1.84
CA ALA A 722 9.07 -57.50 -2.06
C ALA A 722 8.81 -57.78 -3.55
N GLU A 723 8.41 -56.77 -4.32
CA GLU A 723 8.22 -56.85 -5.76
C GLU A 723 9.53 -57.12 -6.50
N ILE A 724 10.60 -56.39 -6.16
CA ILE A 724 11.96 -56.58 -6.71
C ILE A 724 12.40 -58.03 -6.44
N TYR A 725 12.29 -58.49 -5.19
CA TYR A 725 12.64 -59.88 -4.85
C TYR A 725 11.77 -60.93 -5.56
N ALA A 726 10.49 -60.65 -5.79
CA ALA A 726 9.58 -61.55 -6.49
C ALA A 726 9.81 -61.60 -8.00
N LYS A 727 10.31 -60.52 -8.61
CA LYS A 727 10.52 -60.37 -10.05
C LYS A 727 11.97 -60.59 -10.51
N SER A 728 12.94 -60.70 -9.58
CA SER A 728 14.36 -60.85 -9.92
C SER A 728 14.60 -61.97 -10.95
N GLN A 729 15.40 -61.67 -11.99
CA GLN A 729 15.60 -62.56 -13.15
C GLN A 729 16.23 -63.93 -12.81
N ASN A 730 16.77 -64.10 -11.60
CA ASN A 730 17.20 -65.37 -11.03
C ASN A 730 16.53 -65.57 -9.65
N PRO A 731 15.32 -66.14 -9.58
CA PRO A 731 14.67 -66.39 -8.30
C PRO A 731 15.42 -67.49 -7.53
N ASP A 732 16.39 -67.09 -6.70
CA ASP A 732 16.87 -67.93 -5.60
C ASP A 732 15.70 -68.12 -4.62
N ILE A 733 15.56 -69.32 -4.06
CA ILE A 733 14.56 -69.67 -3.05
C ILE A 733 14.57 -68.64 -1.90
N ARG A 734 15.76 -68.08 -1.60
CA ARG A 734 15.96 -67.01 -0.62
C ARG A 734 15.24 -65.70 -0.95
N ASN A 735 15.19 -65.27 -2.21
CA ASN A 735 14.48 -64.04 -2.62
C ASN A 735 12.97 -64.22 -2.47
N VAL A 736 12.45 -65.41 -2.80
CA VAL A 736 11.03 -65.75 -2.64
C VAL A 736 10.65 -65.81 -1.15
N GLU A 737 11.52 -66.34 -0.29
CA GLU A 737 11.31 -66.35 1.16
C GLU A 737 11.37 -64.93 1.77
N GLN A 738 12.28 -64.07 1.29
CA GLN A 738 12.35 -62.67 1.70
C GLN A 738 11.11 -61.88 1.28
N ALA A 739 10.65 -62.02 0.03
CA ALA A 739 9.40 -61.40 -0.44
C ALA A 739 8.21 -61.85 0.43
N ARG A 740 8.10 -63.15 0.75
CA ARG A 740 7.06 -63.66 1.66
C ARG A 740 7.13 -63.09 3.07
N SER A 741 8.34 -62.92 3.62
CA SER A 741 8.53 -62.30 4.93
C SER A 741 8.08 -60.84 4.93
N LEU A 742 8.41 -60.07 3.89
CA LEU A 742 8.00 -58.68 3.74
C LEU A 742 6.48 -58.56 3.59
N PHE A 743 5.84 -59.43 2.82
CA PHE A 743 4.39 -59.51 2.73
C PHE A 743 3.72 -59.77 4.09
N ALA A 744 4.28 -60.64 4.92
CA ALA A 744 3.76 -60.88 6.27
C ALA A 744 3.94 -59.66 7.19
N GLN A 745 5.06 -58.95 7.08
CA GLN A 745 5.31 -57.72 7.84
C GLN A 745 4.37 -56.58 7.42
N ILE A 746 4.10 -56.44 6.12
CA ILE A 746 3.09 -55.51 5.59
C ILE A 746 1.72 -55.83 6.19
N GLU A 747 1.33 -57.10 6.27
CA GLU A 747 0.06 -57.51 6.87
C GLU A 747 -0.05 -57.12 8.34
N GLU A 748 1.00 -57.36 9.10
CA GLU A 748 1.08 -57.02 10.52
C GLU A 748 0.97 -55.51 10.72
N GLN A 749 1.68 -54.73 9.90
CA GLN A 749 1.61 -53.27 9.93
C GLN A 749 0.21 -52.74 9.61
N ILE A 750 -0.45 -53.25 8.56
CA ILE A 750 -1.83 -52.84 8.22
C ILE A 750 -2.79 -53.19 9.36
N ASN A 751 -2.67 -54.38 9.94
CA ASN A 751 -3.55 -54.83 11.02
C ASN A 751 -3.34 -54.06 12.33
N ALA A 752 -2.18 -53.42 12.50
CA ALA A 752 -1.86 -52.58 13.64
C ALA A 752 -2.35 -51.12 13.49
N LEU A 753 -2.83 -50.72 12.31
CA LEU A 753 -3.38 -49.39 12.09
C LEU A 753 -4.71 -49.20 12.82
N SER A 754 -4.97 -47.96 13.24
CA SER A 754 -6.27 -47.59 13.83
C SER A 754 -7.40 -47.74 12.80
N GLU A 755 -8.64 -47.94 13.28
CA GLU A 755 -9.81 -48.02 12.41
C GLU A 755 -9.99 -46.74 11.56
N GLU A 756 -9.63 -45.57 12.12
CA GLU A 756 -9.61 -44.31 11.40
C GLU A 756 -8.55 -44.29 10.30
N ASN A 757 -7.31 -44.73 10.58
CA ASN A 757 -6.25 -44.77 9.57
C ASN A 757 -6.57 -45.77 8.45
N LEU A 758 -7.17 -46.92 8.78
CA LEU A 758 -7.65 -47.89 7.79
C LEU A 758 -8.77 -47.33 6.93
N ARG A 759 -9.76 -46.66 7.55
CA ARG A 759 -10.84 -45.99 6.82
C ARG A 759 -10.28 -44.94 5.86
N VAL A 760 -9.38 -44.12 6.36
CA VAL A 760 -8.70 -43.07 5.60
C VAL A 760 -7.91 -43.66 4.43
N MET A 761 -7.16 -44.74 4.63
CA MET A 761 -6.42 -45.41 3.55
C MET A 761 -7.31 -46.19 2.55
N ALA A 762 -8.52 -46.57 2.95
CA ALA A 762 -9.47 -47.34 2.13
C ALA A 762 -10.41 -46.47 1.29
N TRP A 763 -10.98 -45.40 1.87
CA TRP A 763 -12.11 -44.64 1.32
C TRP A 763 -11.71 -43.41 0.50
N ARG A 764 -10.43 -43.03 0.51
CA ARG A 764 -9.95 -41.83 -0.18
C ARG A 764 -10.25 -41.86 -1.69
N PRO A 765 -10.24 -40.69 -2.37
CA PRO A 765 -10.46 -40.55 -3.83
C PRO A 765 -9.45 -41.32 -4.69
N TYR A 766 -8.49 -41.97 -4.05
CA TYR A 766 -7.65 -43.02 -4.54
C TYR A 766 -7.30 -43.95 -3.35
N SER A 767 -7.62 -45.25 -3.43
CA SER A 767 -7.50 -46.21 -2.32
C SER A 767 -6.13 -46.87 -2.30
N PHE A 768 -5.30 -46.44 -1.35
CA PHE A 768 -3.99 -47.03 -1.08
C PHE A 768 -4.09 -48.54 -0.83
N LEU A 769 -5.12 -48.98 -0.09
CA LEU A 769 -5.31 -50.41 0.18
C LEU A 769 -5.69 -51.20 -1.08
N ALA A 770 -6.45 -50.60 -2.01
CA ALA A 770 -6.79 -51.26 -3.28
C ALA A 770 -5.55 -51.54 -4.13
N GLU A 771 -4.65 -50.57 -4.20
CA GLU A 771 -3.38 -50.72 -4.90
C GLU A 771 -2.44 -51.71 -4.22
N LEU A 772 -2.23 -51.53 -2.91
CA LEU A 772 -1.37 -52.40 -2.13
C LEU A 772 -1.76 -53.87 -2.31
N TYR A 773 -3.05 -54.16 -2.21
CA TYR A 773 -3.54 -55.52 -2.41
C TYR A 773 -3.48 -55.98 -3.86
N GLN A 774 -3.59 -55.09 -4.86
CA GLN A 774 -3.36 -55.46 -6.26
C GLN A 774 -1.90 -55.85 -6.50
N GLU A 775 -0.96 -55.01 -6.08
CA GLU A 775 0.46 -55.23 -6.31
C GLU A 775 0.92 -56.47 -5.56
N TRP A 776 0.46 -56.64 -4.33
CA TRP A 776 0.67 -57.86 -3.57
C TRP A 776 0.06 -59.07 -4.28
N ALA A 777 -1.20 -59.00 -4.72
CA ALA A 777 -1.81 -60.08 -5.49
C ALA A 777 -0.99 -60.44 -6.73
N SER A 778 -0.45 -59.44 -7.43
CA SER A 778 0.34 -59.60 -8.65
C SER A 778 1.70 -60.23 -8.38
N ALA A 779 2.37 -59.84 -7.30
CA ALA A 779 3.68 -60.35 -6.91
C ALA A 779 3.59 -61.77 -6.30
N SER A 780 2.54 -62.07 -5.53
CA SER A 780 2.35 -63.37 -4.90
C SER A 780 1.44 -64.33 -5.67
N ASN A 781 0.88 -63.88 -6.80
CA ASN A 781 -0.19 -64.55 -7.54
C ASN A 781 -1.37 -65.00 -6.65
N SER A 782 -1.80 -64.16 -5.69
CA SER A 782 -2.82 -64.51 -4.69
C SER A 782 -4.21 -64.03 -5.09
N HIS A 783 -5.14 -64.98 -5.25
CA HIS A 783 -6.54 -64.67 -5.53
C HIS A 783 -7.28 -64.03 -4.35
N ASP A 784 -6.91 -64.34 -3.11
CA ASP A 784 -7.55 -63.73 -1.95
C ASP A 784 -7.13 -62.27 -1.79
N ARG A 785 -5.88 -61.92 -2.11
CA ARG A 785 -5.45 -60.52 -2.20
C ARG A 785 -6.09 -59.79 -3.37
N ALA A 786 -6.27 -60.45 -4.51
CA ALA A 786 -7.01 -59.87 -5.63
C ALA A 786 -8.48 -59.57 -5.26
N ARG A 787 -9.11 -60.39 -4.42
CA ARG A 787 -10.45 -60.11 -3.87
C ARG A 787 -10.44 -58.91 -2.93
N GLN A 788 -9.47 -58.83 -2.02
CA GLN A 788 -9.33 -57.67 -1.13
C GLN A 788 -9.08 -56.38 -1.91
N ALA A 789 -8.24 -56.43 -2.94
CA ALA A 789 -8.01 -55.30 -3.85
C ALA A 789 -9.32 -54.84 -4.51
N LEU A 790 -10.13 -55.78 -5.01
CA LEU A 790 -11.45 -55.48 -5.56
C LEU A 790 -12.38 -54.87 -4.53
N GLU A 791 -12.48 -55.43 -3.32
CA GLU A 791 -13.34 -54.87 -2.27
C GLU A 791 -12.93 -53.43 -1.92
N MET A 792 -11.64 -53.14 -1.88
CA MET A 792 -11.13 -51.77 -1.67
C MET A 792 -11.41 -50.84 -2.86
N CYS A 793 -11.40 -51.34 -4.11
CA CYS A 793 -11.81 -50.53 -5.28
C CYS A 793 -13.28 -50.08 -5.19
N PHE A 794 -14.16 -50.88 -4.57
CA PHE A 794 -15.57 -50.50 -4.36
C PHE A 794 -15.77 -49.55 -3.18
N LEU A 795 -14.90 -49.63 -2.17
CA LEU A 795 -14.89 -48.75 -1.01
C LEU A 795 -14.25 -47.38 -1.29
N SER A 796 -13.41 -47.29 -2.32
CA SER A 796 -12.82 -46.03 -2.78
C SER A 796 -13.86 -45.11 -3.43
N ASP A 797 -13.72 -43.80 -3.26
CA ASP A 797 -14.43 -42.80 -4.07
C ASP A 797 -13.73 -42.47 -5.40
N SER A 798 -12.64 -43.19 -5.72
CA SER A 798 -11.92 -43.04 -6.98
C SER A 798 -12.67 -43.59 -8.19
N SER A 799 -12.91 -42.76 -9.20
CA SER A 799 -13.35 -43.24 -10.50
C SER A 799 -12.30 -44.13 -11.18
N TYR A 800 -11.00 -43.90 -10.90
CA TYR A 800 -9.91 -44.71 -11.41
C TYR A 800 -9.89 -46.11 -10.78
N ASP A 801 -9.99 -46.21 -9.45
CA ASP A 801 -9.98 -47.53 -8.81
C ASP A 801 -11.21 -48.34 -9.19
N PHE A 802 -12.38 -47.69 -9.22
CA PHE A 802 -13.63 -48.32 -9.56
C PHE A 802 -13.67 -48.80 -11.03
N ARG A 803 -13.09 -48.07 -11.97
CA ARG A 803 -13.14 -48.44 -13.40
C ARG A 803 -11.87 -49.13 -13.87
N THR A 804 -10.75 -48.43 -13.80
CA THR A 804 -9.50 -48.86 -14.41
C THR A 804 -8.81 -49.94 -13.60
N ARG A 805 -8.62 -49.73 -12.29
CA ARG A 805 -7.94 -50.69 -11.41
C ARG A 805 -8.73 -51.99 -11.28
N ARG A 806 -10.04 -51.89 -11.01
CA ARG A 806 -10.97 -53.02 -11.04
C ARG A 806 -10.85 -53.83 -12.34
N ASN A 807 -10.87 -53.17 -13.51
CA ASN A 807 -10.73 -53.85 -14.79
C ASN A 807 -9.36 -54.50 -14.96
N PHE A 808 -8.28 -53.85 -14.52
CA PHE A 808 -6.94 -54.42 -14.55
C PHE A 808 -6.82 -55.68 -13.68
N ILE A 809 -7.35 -55.66 -12.46
CA ILE A 809 -7.41 -56.82 -11.57
C ILE A 809 -8.21 -57.95 -12.24
N LEU A 810 -9.38 -57.64 -12.80
CA LEU A 810 -10.20 -58.63 -13.50
C LEU A 810 -9.52 -59.20 -14.74
N LEU A 811 -8.78 -58.39 -15.51
CA LEU A 811 -8.03 -58.83 -16.69
C LEU A 811 -6.83 -59.70 -16.32
N ARG A 812 -6.07 -59.30 -15.30
CA ARG A 812 -4.86 -60.00 -14.87
C ARG A 812 -5.18 -61.34 -14.20
N PHE A 813 -6.31 -61.42 -13.49
CA PHE A 813 -6.76 -62.63 -12.80
C PHE A 813 -7.99 -63.29 -13.49
N ASN A 814 -8.22 -62.99 -14.77
CA ASN A 814 -9.43 -63.34 -15.55
C ASN A 814 -9.71 -64.86 -15.66
N TYR A 815 -8.70 -65.70 -15.44
CA TYR A 815 -8.89 -67.15 -15.48
C TYR A 815 -9.66 -67.72 -14.27
N ASN A 816 -10.06 -66.87 -13.31
CA ASN A 816 -10.79 -67.28 -12.11
C ASN A 816 -12.24 -66.78 -12.13
N GLN A 817 -13.17 -67.65 -12.54
CA GLN A 817 -14.62 -67.39 -12.54
C GLN A 817 -15.14 -66.93 -11.16
N ALA A 818 -14.49 -67.32 -10.07
CA ALA A 818 -14.90 -66.91 -8.73
C ALA A 818 -14.60 -65.44 -8.43
N LEU A 819 -13.62 -64.82 -9.11
CA LEU A 819 -13.29 -63.40 -8.95
C LEU A 819 -14.33 -62.52 -9.68
N VAL A 820 -14.73 -62.93 -10.88
CA VAL A 820 -15.82 -62.28 -11.65
C VAL A 820 -17.16 -62.37 -10.90
N ASN A 821 -17.47 -63.53 -10.31
CA ASN A 821 -18.67 -63.69 -9.49
C ASN A 821 -18.64 -62.80 -8.23
N TYR A 822 -17.47 -62.65 -7.62
CA TYR A 822 -17.29 -61.79 -6.44
C TYR A 822 -17.43 -60.31 -6.80
N ASP A 823 -16.89 -59.88 -7.93
CA ASP A 823 -17.11 -58.54 -8.46
C ASP A 823 -18.60 -58.21 -8.66
N ASN A 824 -19.37 -59.13 -9.26
CA ASN A 824 -20.81 -58.97 -9.39
C ASN A 824 -21.53 -58.85 -8.04
N GLN A 825 -21.06 -59.56 -7.01
CA GLN A 825 -21.60 -59.43 -5.64
C GLN A 825 -21.28 -58.06 -5.03
N LEU A 826 -20.06 -57.53 -5.25
CA LEU A 826 -19.68 -56.20 -4.80
C LEU A 826 -20.50 -55.10 -5.48
N GLN A 827 -20.75 -55.21 -6.80
CA GLN A 827 -21.65 -54.29 -7.51
C GLN A 827 -23.05 -54.23 -6.89
N GLN A 828 -23.60 -55.39 -6.54
CA GLN A 828 -24.91 -55.47 -5.86
C GLN A 828 -24.85 -54.92 -4.42
N ARG A 829 -23.79 -55.23 -3.67
CA ARG A 829 -23.64 -54.83 -2.27
C ARG A 829 -23.46 -53.32 -2.11
N TYR A 830 -22.69 -52.70 -3.00
CA TYR A 830 -22.37 -51.26 -2.94
C TYR A 830 -23.22 -50.41 -3.89
N ASN A 831 -24.13 -51.03 -4.66
CA ASN A 831 -24.99 -50.37 -5.66
C ASN A 831 -24.22 -49.47 -6.65
N ARG A 832 -23.00 -49.88 -7.03
CA ARG A 832 -22.14 -49.19 -7.99
C ARG A 832 -21.96 -50.09 -9.21
N HIS A 833 -22.40 -49.62 -10.38
CA HIS A 833 -22.27 -50.31 -11.66
C HIS A 833 -21.32 -49.55 -12.60
N PRO A 834 -20.51 -50.26 -13.41
CA PRO A 834 -19.55 -49.62 -14.33
C PRO A 834 -20.23 -48.69 -15.36
N ASP A 835 -21.52 -48.88 -15.64
CA ASP A 835 -22.29 -48.09 -16.60
C ASP A 835 -22.99 -46.85 -15.99
N ASN A 836 -23.00 -46.69 -14.66
CA ASN A 836 -23.60 -45.53 -13.99
C ASN A 836 -22.48 -44.61 -13.50
N GLY A 837 -22.31 -43.46 -14.15
CA GLY A 837 -21.17 -42.55 -13.94
C GLY A 837 -21.20 -41.64 -12.71
N HIS A 838 -21.76 -42.09 -11.59
CA HIS A 838 -21.76 -41.36 -10.32
C HIS A 838 -21.47 -42.29 -9.14
#